data_AF-A0A1Y3MRR0-F1
#
_entry.id   AF-A0A1Y3MRR0-F1
#
_cell.length_a   1.000
_cell.length_b   1.000
_cell.length_c   1.000
_cell.angle_alpha   90.00
_cell.angle_beta   90.00
_cell.angle_gamma   90.00
#
_symmetry.space_group_name_H-M   'P 1'
#
loop_
_entity.id
_entity.type
_entity.pdbx_description
1 polymer ?
#
loop_
_entity_poly.entity_id
_entity_poly.type
_entity_poly.pdbx_seq_one_letter_code
_entity_poly.pdbx_strand_id
1 'polypeptide(L)'
;MDNGGFFSDYSNPNHKKKFMEKTLKERQERKEKLKQEKELKEKLESGEVIYKYYKKYKTKKECFVSLMEEWEQKIGYVKDTKKKGGIGTTSPPKPAKVQKKKYEPDELLWIGRVFCYLHKNNYFETAEDLHTHTVILTKIYCDNNILAILRDVKRKTELQNILKYLLWVSMDVVITNSAVIPYSGQELIFALKYLDGKQYSSLDDGDFIINGIHEYLKDQELYIRLNELLTKKMEAFVNNKTPTRSVSLWINAILRCALLTIEYNLNTVDKTIKENVQNRIVLLIIYIFTVPIIASIISDQGIKMIEQSKVIPNGIKLLNGNDQLRRILFNILEGERTFFLIANMTKLIDVLHLISEHDLIQAKTNKPGTSINSPITNDDLIILLTFLALHCQKFIHEKNTGSSLVYHPIFNWYSGKKKEKIPLDLFKQSINQLSYLWSVSFLLTFFKPILNYNSSNSVLSSKTMLSIYVKDICNFYLSLAKIIGNQKDEIFNAIAYYPNLIPMFWNFMNDIGPKKKFEIFLNAAKFPSREPLISVLEFFCRTCKRLFLSSSSNSSISSISSISSINNQEIYEQQRPFTLISLKQMALFLNNFCFQMYWQESAKSHKEILEATQQLLNILYDGNDSRPFSTDMDWTVKEIRHYSFLENIRKKDDVSLRILEFMPHVIPFKV
;
A
#
# COMPACT_ATOMS: atom_id res chain seq x y z
N MET A 1 38.80 1.79 -75.15
CA MET A 1 38.20 2.86 -74.33
C MET A 1 36.76 2.47 -74.13
N ASP A 2 36.50 1.67 -73.10
CA ASP A 2 35.18 1.11 -72.80
C ASP A 2 34.93 1.16 -71.29
N ASN A 3 33.69 1.53 -70.96
CA ASN A 3 32.87 1.12 -69.81
C ASN A 3 33.18 1.57 -68.37
N GLY A 4 32.10 2.05 -67.72
CA GLY A 4 31.80 1.84 -66.30
C GLY A 4 31.97 3.08 -65.41
N GLY A 5 31.00 3.55 -64.63
CA GLY A 5 29.69 2.98 -64.30
C GLY A 5 28.81 3.98 -63.56
N PHE A 6 27.54 4.05 -64.00
CA PHE A 6 26.40 4.22 -63.11
C PHE A 6 26.35 3.02 -62.13
N PHE A 7 25.85 3.26 -60.92
CA PHE A 7 25.71 2.35 -59.77
C PHE A 7 26.92 2.24 -58.82
N SER A 8 26.89 3.02 -57.74
CA SER A 8 26.69 2.47 -56.38
C SER A 8 26.81 3.58 -55.35
N ASP A 9 25.72 3.92 -54.66
CA ASP A 9 25.84 4.46 -53.30
C ASP A 9 24.57 4.32 -52.45
N TYR A 10 23.77 3.28 -52.71
CA TYR A 10 22.62 2.89 -51.87
C TYR A 10 22.94 1.74 -50.90
N SER A 11 24.20 1.30 -50.81
CA SER A 11 24.65 0.18 -49.98
C SER A 11 25.30 0.61 -48.66
N ASN A 12 25.36 1.90 -48.33
CA ASN A 12 25.89 2.36 -47.05
C ASN A 12 24.76 2.46 -45.97
N PRO A 13 24.68 1.53 -45.00
CA PRO A 13 23.62 1.53 -43.99
C PRO A 13 23.60 2.81 -43.13
N ASN A 14 24.73 3.51 -43.01
CA ASN A 14 24.81 4.78 -42.30
C ASN A 14 24.13 5.94 -43.05
N HIS A 15 24.12 5.93 -44.38
CA HIS A 15 23.43 6.96 -45.16
C HIS A 15 21.92 6.76 -45.13
N LYS A 16 21.46 5.50 -45.22
CA LYS A 16 20.04 5.15 -45.08
C LYS A 16 19.52 5.45 -43.67
N LYS A 17 20.33 5.16 -42.64
CA LYS A 17 20.01 5.50 -41.23
C LYS A 17 19.94 7.01 -41.02
N LYS A 18 20.92 7.79 -41.49
CA LYS A 18 20.89 9.26 -41.43
C LYS A 18 19.69 9.85 -42.18
N PHE A 19 19.35 9.29 -43.34
CA PHE A 19 18.18 9.71 -44.10
C PHE A 19 16.88 9.39 -43.35
N MET A 20 16.75 8.19 -42.77
CA MET A 20 15.57 7.84 -41.97
C MET A 20 15.44 8.67 -40.69
N GLU A 21 16.54 8.93 -39.98
CA GLU A 21 16.57 9.79 -38.79
C GLU A 21 16.19 11.24 -39.13
N LYS A 22 16.73 11.79 -40.22
CA LYS A 22 16.34 13.11 -40.73
C LYS A 22 14.85 13.16 -41.08
N THR A 23 14.35 12.14 -41.77
CA THR A 23 12.94 12.05 -42.16
C THR A 23 12.01 11.90 -40.94
N LEU A 24 12.43 11.16 -39.92
CA LEU A 24 11.70 11.00 -38.65
C LEU A 24 11.64 12.31 -37.87
N LYS A 25 12.77 13.02 -37.79
CA LYS A 25 12.87 14.32 -37.14
C LYS A 25 12.01 15.37 -37.85
N GLU A 26 12.07 15.43 -39.17
CA GLU A 26 11.19 16.30 -39.98
C GLU A 26 9.70 15.95 -39.80
N ARG A 27 9.34 14.67 -39.66
CA ARG A 27 7.95 14.27 -39.35
C ARG A 27 7.53 14.66 -37.93
N GLN A 28 8.41 14.56 -36.94
CA GLN A 28 8.15 15.00 -35.58
C GLN A 28 7.98 16.52 -35.53
N GLU A 29 8.88 17.28 -36.16
CA GLU A 29 8.80 18.74 -36.27
C GLU A 29 7.53 19.19 -37.00
N ARG A 30 7.11 18.48 -38.07
CA ARG A 30 5.81 18.75 -38.72
C ARG A 30 4.63 18.48 -37.81
N LYS A 31 4.64 17.39 -37.05
CA LYS A 31 3.57 17.08 -36.08
C LYS A 31 3.51 18.11 -34.95
N GLU A 32 4.67 18.55 -34.45
CA GLU A 32 4.76 19.60 -33.44
C GLU A 32 4.29 20.95 -33.98
N LYS A 33 4.70 21.33 -35.20
CA LYS A 33 4.19 22.54 -35.87
C LYS A 33 2.68 22.49 -36.06
N LEU A 34 2.12 21.35 -36.50
CA LEU A 34 0.68 21.19 -36.68
C LEU A 34 -0.09 21.22 -35.35
N LYS A 35 0.52 20.72 -34.27
CA LYS A 35 -0.02 20.81 -32.91
C LYS A 35 0.01 22.25 -32.39
N GLN A 36 1.12 22.96 -32.59
CA GLN A 36 1.27 24.37 -32.24
C GLN A 36 0.32 25.25 -33.05
N GLU A 37 0.14 24.96 -34.34
CA GLU A 37 -0.76 25.69 -35.22
C GLU A 37 -2.23 25.43 -34.87
N LYS A 38 -2.60 24.19 -34.51
CA LYS A 38 -3.92 23.88 -33.94
C LYS A 38 -4.15 24.58 -32.60
N GLU A 39 -3.18 24.56 -31.68
CA GLU A 39 -3.26 25.32 -30.42
C GLU A 39 -3.37 26.82 -30.67
N LEU A 40 -2.66 27.35 -31.67
CA LEU A 40 -2.74 28.76 -32.05
C LEU A 40 -4.11 29.09 -32.64
N LYS A 41 -4.68 28.20 -33.44
CA LYS A 41 -6.01 28.36 -34.04
C LYS A 41 -7.12 28.28 -32.99
N GLU A 42 -7.02 27.36 -32.03
CA GLU A 42 -7.93 27.29 -30.88
C GLU A 42 -7.80 28.53 -29.97
N LYS A 43 -6.58 29.04 -29.77
CA LYS A 43 -6.34 30.33 -29.08
C LYS A 43 -6.89 31.53 -29.86
N LEU A 44 -6.85 31.49 -31.19
CA LEU A 44 -7.41 32.50 -32.08
C LEU A 44 -8.93 32.47 -32.11
N GLU A 45 -9.57 31.29 -32.14
CA GLU A 45 -11.04 31.16 -32.14
C GLU A 45 -11.66 31.51 -30.77
N SER A 46 -11.04 31.04 -29.67
CA SER A 46 -11.41 31.48 -28.31
C SER A 46 -11.11 32.96 -28.09
N GLY A 47 -10.01 33.44 -28.66
CA GLY A 47 -9.63 34.84 -28.72
C GLY A 47 -10.61 35.68 -29.52
N GLU A 48 -11.11 35.23 -30.67
CA GLU A 48 -11.98 35.98 -31.58
C GLU A 48 -13.37 36.27 -30.99
N VAL A 49 -13.93 35.34 -30.21
CA VAL A 49 -15.22 35.56 -29.54
C VAL A 49 -15.06 36.58 -28.40
N ILE A 50 -13.99 36.45 -27.62
CA ILE A 50 -13.64 37.41 -26.56
C ILE A 50 -13.23 38.75 -27.18
N TYR A 51 -12.56 38.74 -28.32
CA TYR A 51 -12.09 39.90 -29.08
C TYR A 51 -13.24 40.61 -29.81
N LYS A 52 -14.28 39.91 -30.26
CA LYS A 52 -15.54 40.53 -30.71
C LYS A 52 -16.23 41.28 -29.57
N TYR A 53 -16.14 40.77 -28.35
CA TYR A 53 -16.55 41.50 -27.14
C TYR A 53 -15.61 42.68 -26.83
N TYR A 54 -14.30 42.46 -26.91
CA TYR A 54 -13.23 43.44 -26.65
C TYR A 54 -13.22 44.61 -27.63
N LYS A 55 -13.59 44.37 -28.89
CA LYS A 55 -13.68 45.39 -29.96
C LYS A 55 -14.89 46.32 -29.76
N LYS A 56 -15.84 45.95 -28.90
CA LYS A 56 -17.07 46.71 -28.67
C LYS A 56 -16.95 47.76 -27.55
N TYR A 57 -15.92 47.74 -26.68
CA TYR A 57 -15.78 48.69 -25.56
C TYR A 57 -14.33 49.13 -25.25
N LYS A 58 -14.23 50.35 -24.69
CA LYS A 58 -13.03 51.17 -24.34
C LYS A 58 -11.97 50.47 -23.45
N THR A 59 -10.85 51.18 -23.22
CA THR A 59 -9.62 50.83 -22.47
C THR A 59 -9.70 49.60 -21.56
N LYS A 60 -8.68 48.72 -21.64
CA LYS A 60 -8.65 47.37 -21.02
C LYS A 60 -9.33 47.26 -19.65
N LYS A 61 -9.10 48.21 -18.74
CA LYS A 61 -9.61 48.19 -17.36
C LYS A 61 -11.13 48.41 -17.24
N GLU A 62 -11.72 49.30 -18.03
CA GLU A 62 -13.17 49.58 -18.03
C GLU A 62 -13.97 48.42 -18.63
N CYS A 63 -13.41 47.79 -19.68
CA CYS A 63 -13.97 46.62 -20.35
C CYS A 63 -14.10 45.40 -19.41
N PHE A 64 -13.14 45.19 -18.50
CA PHE A 64 -13.18 44.07 -17.55
C PHE A 64 -14.17 44.26 -16.42
N VAL A 65 -14.32 45.49 -15.91
CA VAL A 65 -15.37 45.81 -14.93
C VAL A 65 -16.74 45.54 -15.55
N SER A 66 -16.96 45.98 -16.79
CA SER A 66 -18.19 45.70 -17.52
C SER A 66 -18.41 44.22 -17.80
N LEU A 67 -17.36 43.45 -18.11
CA LEU A 67 -17.46 41.99 -18.33
C LEU A 67 -17.79 41.24 -17.03
N MET A 68 -17.15 41.62 -15.91
CA MET A 68 -17.47 41.08 -14.59
C MET A 68 -18.92 41.41 -14.21
N GLU A 69 -19.37 42.64 -14.40
CA GLU A 69 -20.75 43.06 -14.13
C GLU A 69 -21.76 42.28 -14.98
N GLU A 70 -21.50 42.12 -16.29
CA GLU A 70 -22.37 41.34 -17.18
C GLU A 70 -22.41 39.87 -16.78
N TRP A 71 -21.28 39.32 -16.37
CA TRP A 71 -21.18 37.93 -15.91
C TRP A 71 -21.89 37.73 -14.57
N GLU A 72 -21.64 38.60 -13.58
CA GLU A 72 -22.31 38.63 -12.27
C GLU A 72 -23.84 38.74 -12.44
N GLN A 73 -24.31 39.60 -13.34
CA GLN A 73 -25.73 39.71 -13.69
C GLN A 73 -26.31 38.41 -14.28
N LYS A 74 -25.59 37.76 -15.21
CA LYS A 74 -26.05 36.53 -15.87
C LYS A 74 -26.10 35.32 -14.94
N ILE A 75 -25.16 35.20 -14.01
CA ILE A 75 -25.17 34.14 -13.00
C ILE A 75 -26.07 34.47 -11.81
N GLY A 76 -26.56 35.71 -11.71
CA GLY A 76 -27.43 36.18 -10.63
C GLY A 76 -26.69 36.42 -9.30
N TYR A 77 -25.42 36.83 -9.36
CA TYR A 77 -24.64 37.24 -8.21
C TYR A 77 -25.06 38.63 -7.73
N VAL A 78 -25.18 38.81 -6.42
CA VAL A 78 -25.53 40.08 -5.79
C VAL A 78 -24.48 40.38 -4.73
N LYS A 79 -23.69 41.45 -4.91
CA LYS A 79 -22.74 41.93 -3.90
C LYS A 79 -23.50 42.54 -2.72
N ASP A 80 -23.29 41.99 -1.51
CA ASP A 80 -23.80 42.57 -0.26
C ASP A 80 -23.09 43.91 0.02
N THR A 81 -23.72 45.02 -0.36
CA THR A 81 -23.17 46.38 -0.17
C THR A 81 -23.37 46.96 1.24
N LYS A 82 -23.84 46.18 2.22
CA LYS A 82 -24.12 46.64 3.59
C LYS A 82 -23.14 46.11 4.64
N LYS A 83 -21.86 46.48 4.56
CA LYS A 83 -20.95 46.53 5.72
C LYS A 83 -19.98 47.71 5.60
N LYS A 84 -20.52 48.93 5.68
CA LYS A 84 -19.78 50.10 6.18
C LYS A 84 -20.56 50.63 7.39
N GLY A 85 -20.13 50.22 8.58
CA GLY A 85 -20.66 50.70 9.87
C GLY A 85 -21.18 49.58 10.75
N GLY A 86 -20.43 49.23 11.80
CA GLY A 86 -20.90 48.38 12.91
C GLY A 86 -19.93 47.27 13.28
N ILE A 87 -19.19 47.47 14.37
CA ILE A 87 -18.44 46.43 15.08
C ILE A 87 -19.47 45.50 15.73
N GLY A 88 -19.41 44.20 15.42
CA GLY A 88 -20.21 43.19 16.14
C GLY A 88 -20.55 41.95 15.31
N THR A 89 -19.90 40.82 15.65
CA THR A 89 -20.21 39.42 15.25
C THR A 89 -20.18 39.08 13.74
N THR A 90 -19.09 38.44 13.33
CA THR A 90 -18.85 37.88 11.99
C THR A 90 -19.68 36.62 11.73
N SER A 91 -20.87 36.79 11.14
CA SER A 91 -21.50 35.72 10.36
C SER A 91 -21.03 35.81 8.88
N PRO A 92 -20.69 34.69 8.23
CA PRO A 92 -20.27 34.68 6.83
C PRO A 92 -21.42 35.09 5.89
N PRO A 93 -21.12 35.66 4.71
CA PRO A 93 -22.13 36.05 3.72
C PRO A 93 -22.93 34.83 3.29
N LYS A 94 -24.26 34.89 3.40
CA LYS A 94 -25.14 33.80 2.96
C LYS A 94 -25.19 33.81 1.43
N PRO A 95 -24.93 32.69 0.74
CA PRO A 95 -25.11 32.64 -0.71
C PRO A 95 -26.57 32.96 -1.03
N ALA A 96 -26.77 34.02 -1.83
CA ALA A 96 -28.09 34.44 -2.28
C ALA A 96 -28.82 33.26 -2.93
N LYS A 97 -30.14 33.17 -2.73
CA LYS A 97 -30.99 32.14 -3.36
C LYS A 97 -30.92 32.29 -4.88
N VAL A 98 -29.98 31.59 -5.52
CA VAL A 98 -29.93 31.44 -6.98
C VAL A 98 -31.25 30.83 -7.41
N GLN A 99 -32.09 31.61 -8.09
CA GLN A 99 -33.36 31.15 -8.67
C GLN A 99 -33.05 30.08 -9.72
N LYS A 100 -33.88 29.02 -9.81
CA LYS A 100 -33.74 27.97 -10.83
C LYS A 100 -34.01 28.54 -12.22
N LYS A 101 -33.00 29.15 -12.83
CA LYS A 101 -33.02 29.63 -14.21
C LYS A 101 -32.52 28.51 -15.12
N LYS A 102 -33.32 28.15 -16.13
CA LYS A 102 -32.85 27.29 -17.24
C LYS A 102 -32.04 28.16 -18.20
N TYR A 103 -30.84 27.71 -18.51
CA TYR A 103 -29.94 28.39 -19.45
C TYR A 103 -29.90 27.64 -20.76
N GLU A 104 -29.85 28.39 -21.86
CA GLU A 104 -29.64 27.81 -23.19
C GLU A 104 -28.21 27.28 -23.35
N PRO A 105 -27.95 26.32 -24.25
CA PRO A 105 -26.62 25.75 -24.49
C PRO A 105 -25.51 26.80 -24.73
N ASP A 106 -25.80 27.83 -25.51
CA ASP A 106 -24.84 28.90 -25.83
C ASP A 106 -24.56 29.81 -24.63
N GLU A 107 -25.55 30.02 -23.77
CA GLU A 107 -25.36 30.77 -22.53
C GLU A 107 -24.49 30.00 -21.55
N LEU A 108 -24.69 28.68 -21.42
CA LEU A 108 -23.85 27.83 -20.55
C LEU A 108 -22.39 27.83 -20.98
N LEU A 109 -22.14 27.72 -22.29
CA LEU A 109 -20.80 27.83 -22.86
C LEU A 109 -20.19 29.20 -22.59
N TRP A 110 -20.94 30.28 -22.81
CA TRP A 110 -20.48 31.63 -22.54
C TRP A 110 -20.12 31.83 -21.06
N ILE A 111 -21.01 31.42 -20.14
CA ILE A 111 -20.78 31.53 -18.68
C ILE A 111 -19.50 30.78 -18.29
N GLY A 112 -19.32 29.56 -18.81
CA GLY A 112 -18.13 28.75 -18.54
C GLY A 112 -16.85 29.36 -19.11
N ARG A 113 -16.87 29.85 -20.35
CA ARG A 113 -15.72 30.52 -20.98
C ARG A 113 -15.28 31.74 -20.18
N VAL A 114 -16.24 32.59 -19.82
CA VAL A 114 -15.95 33.83 -19.10
C VAL A 114 -15.37 33.52 -17.72
N PHE A 115 -15.95 32.56 -16.98
CA PHE A 115 -15.36 32.13 -15.70
C PHE A 115 -13.92 31.62 -15.86
N CYS A 116 -13.67 30.72 -16.82
CA CYS A 116 -12.33 30.21 -17.10
C CYS A 116 -11.33 31.34 -17.42
N TYR A 117 -11.76 32.35 -18.18
CA TYR A 117 -10.95 33.51 -18.52
C TYR A 117 -10.68 34.39 -17.28
N LEU A 118 -11.70 34.67 -16.48
CA LEU A 118 -11.58 35.49 -15.28
C LEU A 118 -10.64 34.86 -14.24
N HIS A 119 -10.77 33.56 -14.03
CA HIS A 119 -9.91 32.82 -13.10
C HIS A 119 -8.45 32.81 -13.56
N LYS A 120 -8.18 32.50 -14.84
CA LYS A 120 -6.80 32.45 -15.39
C LYS A 120 -6.05 33.77 -15.29
N ASN A 121 -6.76 34.89 -15.21
CA ASN A 121 -6.18 36.22 -15.12
C ASN A 121 -6.25 36.82 -13.70
N ASN A 122 -6.58 36.02 -12.68
CA ASN A 122 -6.63 36.41 -11.27
C ASN A 122 -7.55 37.62 -10.99
N TYR A 123 -8.73 37.67 -11.62
CA TYR A 123 -9.67 38.77 -11.43
C TYR A 123 -10.61 38.65 -10.23
N PHE A 124 -10.59 37.52 -9.52
CA PHE A 124 -11.31 37.37 -8.25
C PHE A 124 -10.50 38.02 -7.13
N GLU A 125 -11.13 38.93 -6.39
CA GLU A 125 -10.42 39.81 -5.45
C GLU A 125 -9.89 39.04 -4.23
N THR A 126 -10.60 37.99 -3.82
CA THR A 126 -10.27 37.17 -2.65
C THR A 126 -10.57 35.69 -2.89
N ALA A 127 -10.02 34.81 -2.05
CA ALA A 127 -10.34 33.37 -2.08
C ALA A 127 -11.83 33.09 -1.74
N GLU A 128 -12.45 33.92 -0.92
CA GLU A 128 -13.87 33.86 -0.58
C GLU A 128 -14.76 34.30 -1.76
N ASP A 129 -14.30 35.30 -2.51
CA ASP A 129 -14.94 35.77 -3.75
C ASP A 129 -14.90 34.68 -4.83
N LEU A 130 -13.73 34.07 -5.06
CA LEU A 130 -13.60 32.92 -5.96
C LEU A 130 -14.49 31.75 -5.52
N HIS A 131 -14.57 31.47 -4.21
CA HIS A 131 -15.41 30.40 -3.67
C HIS A 131 -16.88 30.63 -3.99
N THR A 132 -17.41 31.81 -3.67
CA THR A 132 -18.82 32.14 -3.88
C THR A 132 -19.23 32.01 -5.35
N HIS A 133 -18.38 32.53 -6.22
CA HIS A 133 -18.54 32.42 -7.66
C HIS A 133 -18.51 30.96 -8.18
N THR A 134 -17.59 30.16 -7.66
CA THR A 134 -17.49 28.72 -7.97
C THR A 134 -18.74 27.95 -7.50
N VAL A 135 -19.26 28.24 -6.31
CA VAL A 135 -20.51 27.64 -5.78
C VAL A 135 -21.70 27.94 -6.71
N ILE A 136 -21.84 29.19 -7.16
CA ILE A 136 -22.94 29.59 -8.06
C ILE A 136 -22.81 28.85 -9.39
N LEU A 137 -21.60 28.83 -9.96
CA LEU A 137 -21.36 28.21 -11.26
C LEU A 137 -21.59 26.70 -11.24
N THR A 138 -21.08 26.01 -10.23
CA THR A 138 -21.28 24.57 -10.03
C THR A 138 -22.76 24.23 -9.85
N LYS A 139 -23.54 25.09 -9.17
CA LYS A 139 -25.00 24.96 -9.08
C LYS A 139 -25.68 25.10 -10.45
N ILE A 140 -25.34 26.14 -11.22
CA ILE A 140 -25.89 26.35 -12.57
C ILE A 140 -25.63 25.12 -13.45
N TYR A 141 -24.41 24.59 -13.45
CA TYR A 141 -24.07 23.41 -14.25
C TYR A 141 -24.75 22.13 -13.73
N CYS A 142 -24.98 21.99 -12.43
CA CYS A 142 -25.71 20.85 -11.88
C CYS A 142 -27.21 20.87 -12.24
N ASP A 143 -27.83 22.05 -12.25
CA ASP A 143 -29.26 22.22 -12.50
C ASP A 143 -29.64 22.16 -14.00
N ASN A 144 -28.65 22.30 -14.90
CA ASN A 144 -28.86 22.31 -16.36
C ASN A 144 -28.36 21.03 -17.05
N ASN A 145 -28.96 20.70 -18.20
CA ASN A 145 -28.64 19.49 -18.96
C ASN A 145 -27.45 19.69 -19.90
N ILE A 146 -26.23 19.64 -19.37
CA ILE A 146 -25.02 19.82 -20.18
C ILE A 146 -24.75 18.65 -21.14
N LEU A 147 -25.40 17.48 -20.95
CA LEU A 147 -25.23 16.32 -21.84
C LEU A 147 -25.73 16.60 -23.26
N ALA A 148 -26.76 17.44 -23.41
CA ALA A 148 -27.26 17.84 -24.72
C ALA A 148 -26.18 18.58 -25.55
N ILE A 149 -25.32 19.36 -24.88
CA ILE A 149 -24.22 20.08 -25.50
C ILE A 149 -23.09 19.12 -25.90
N LEU A 150 -22.84 18.07 -25.10
CA LEU A 150 -21.83 17.05 -25.41
C LEU A 150 -22.22 16.16 -26.61
N ARG A 151 -23.51 16.12 -26.99
CA ARG A 151 -23.97 15.46 -28.22
C ARG A 151 -23.68 16.27 -29.48
N ASP A 152 -23.53 17.59 -29.35
CA ASP A 152 -23.19 18.45 -30.47
C ASP A 152 -21.68 18.39 -30.75
N VAL A 153 -21.31 17.76 -31.87
CA VAL A 153 -19.93 17.58 -32.32
C VAL A 153 -19.14 18.90 -32.35
N LYS A 154 -19.77 20.03 -32.70
CA LYS A 154 -19.10 21.33 -32.80
C LYS A 154 -18.78 21.95 -31.44
N ARG A 155 -19.64 21.71 -30.45
CA ARG A 155 -19.58 22.35 -29.11
C ARG A 155 -18.94 21.43 -28.06
N LYS A 156 -18.85 20.14 -28.35
CA LYS A 156 -18.34 19.10 -27.46
C LYS A 156 -16.93 19.37 -26.94
N THR A 157 -15.94 19.60 -27.81
CA THR A 157 -14.53 19.81 -27.42
C THR A 157 -14.38 20.97 -26.46
N GLU A 158 -15.13 22.03 -26.71
CA GLU A 158 -15.10 23.22 -25.89
C GLU A 158 -15.71 23.00 -24.51
N LEU A 159 -16.91 22.40 -24.44
CA LEU A 159 -17.53 22.08 -23.16
C LEU A 159 -16.64 21.13 -22.35
N GLN A 160 -15.97 20.17 -22.99
CA GLN A 160 -15.02 19.30 -22.31
C GLN A 160 -13.88 20.08 -21.65
N ASN A 161 -13.32 21.08 -22.35
CA ASN A 161 -12.24 21.92 -21.80
C ASN A 161 -12.73 22.78 -20.64
N ILE A 162 -13.93 23.35 -20.75
CA ILE A 162 -14.57 24.09 -19.65
C ILE A 162 -14.81 23.17 -18.46
N LEU A 163 -15.35 21.98 -18.69
CA LEU A 163 -15.70 21.03 -17.64
C LEU A 163 -14.45 20.52 -16.90
N LYS A 164 -13.38 20.18 -17.62
CA LYS A 164 -12.07 19.83 -17.06
C LYS A 164 -11.55 20.93 -16.14
N TYR A 165 -11.54 22.17 -16.63
CA TYR A 165 -11.03 23.30 -15.88
C TYR A 165 -11.88 23.61 -14.65
N LEU A 166 -13.21 23.62 -14.81
CA LEU A 166 -14.15 23.89 -13.73
C LEU A 166 -14.09 22.81 -12.64
N LEU A 167 -13.94 21.53 -13.00
CA LEU A 167 -13.75 20.45 -12.04
C LEU A 167 -12.48 20.64 -11.22
N TRP A 168 -11.38 21.03 -11.87
CA TRP A 168 -10.12 21.32 -11.18
C TRP A 168 -10.25 22.51 -10.22
N VAL A 169 -10.78 23.66 -10.69
CA VAL A 169 -10.99 24.85 -9.85
C VAL A 169 -11.92 24.53 -8.67
N SER A 170 -13.00 23.78 -8.92
CA SER A 170 -13.94 23.35 -7.88
C SER A 170 -13.24 22.57 -6.76
N MET A 171 -12.34 21.66 -7.11
CA MET A 171 -11.56 20.92 -6.11
C MET A 171 -10.54 21.80 -5.39
N ASP A 172 -9.83 22.67 -6.11
CA ASP A 172 -8.81 23.56 -5.55
C ASP A 172 -9.42 24.56 -4.55
N VAL A 173 -10.58 25.13 -4.88
CA VAL A 173 -11.35 26.03 -4.01
C VAL A 173 -11.80 25.35 -2.72
N VAL A 174 -12.23 24.08 -2.80
CA VAL A 174 -12.63 23.29 -1.62
C VAL A 174 -11.44 23.07 -0.68
N ILE A 175 -10.24 22.93 -1.21
CA ILE A 175 -9.01 22.67 -0.46
C ILE A 175 -8.47 23.94 0.20
N THR A 176 -8.38 25.02 -0.57
CA THR A 176 -7.86 26.32 -0.12
C THR A 176 -8.70 26.90 1.00
N ASN A 177 -10.02 26.82 0.91
CA ASN A 177 -10.91 27.41 1.91
C ASN A 177 -11.22 26.49 3.11
N SER A 178 -10.58 25.32 3.21
CA SER A 178 -11.00 24.18 4.06
C SER A 178 -11.09 24.47 5.56
N ALA A 179 -10.50 25.60 5.98
CA ALA A 179 -10.43 26.09 7.35
C ALA A 179 -11.37 27.27 7.66
N VAL A 180 -11.98 27.94 6.67
CA VAL A 180 -12.47 29.33 6.85
C VAL A 180 -14.00 29.48 6.71
N ILE A 181 -14.73 28.60 6.01
CA ILE A 181 -16.14 28.86 5.65
C ILE A 181 -17.05 27.64 5.91
N PRO A 182 -18.27 27.80 6.47
CA PRO A 182 -19.28 26.74 6.52
C PRO A 182 -19.75 26.44 5.09
N TYR A 183 -19.20 25.36 4.54
CA TYR A 183 -19.35 25.00 3.14
C TYR A 183 -20.77 24.63 2.72
N SER A 184 -21.15 25.07 1.52
CA SER A 184 -22.38 24.64 0.84
C SER A 184 -22.32 23.18 0.36
N GLY A 185 -21.11 22.65 0.11
CA GLY A 185 -20.87 21.31 -0.45
C GLY A 185 -21.17 21.20 -1.96
N GLN A 186 -21.53 22.29 -2.62
CA GLN A 186 -22.02 22.28 -4.00
C GLN A 186 -20.93 21.91 -5.02
N GLU A 187 -19.69 22.31 -4.77
CA GLU A 187 -18.53 21.97 -5.60
C GLU A 187 -18.24 20.47 -5.59
N LEU A 188 -18.40 19.84 -4.42
CA LEU A 188 -18.29 18.38 -4.28
C LEU A 188 -19.45 17.67 -4.96
N ILE A 189 -20.68 18.17 -4.83
CA ILE A 189 -21.83 17.62 -5.56
C ILE A 189 -21.58 17.68 -7.07
N PHE A 190 -21.05 18.79 -7.56
CA PHE A 190 -20.67 18.96 -8.95
C PHE A 190 -19.57 17.98 -9.38
N ALA A 191 -18.52 17.84 -8.57
CA ALA A 191 -17.47 16.85 -8.82
C ALA A 191 -18.03 15.42 -8.86
N LEU A 192 -18.82 15.02 -7.87
CA LEU A 192 -19.43 13.69 -7.81
C LEU A 192 -20.32 13.39 -9.03
N LYS A 193 -21.04 14.40 -9.53
CA LYS A 193 -21.92 14.26 -10.71
C LYS A 193 -21.12 14.05 -12.00
N TYR A 194 -20.05 14.83 -12.21
CA TYR A 194 -19.35 14.87 -13.49
C TYR A 194 -18.07 14.03 -13.55
N LEU A 195 -17.63 13.45 -12.43
CA LEU A 195 -16.62 12.39 -12.38
C LEU A 195 -17.20 10.99 -12.64
N ASP A 196 -18.51 10.81 -12.48
CA ASP A 196 -19.15 9.51 -12.69
C ASP A 196 -19.27 9.20 -14.18
N GLY A 197 -18.56 8.16 -14.64
CA GLY A 197 -18.61 7.72 -16.02
C GLY A 197 -20.01 7.28 -16.48
N LYS A 198 -20.87 6.84 -15.55
CA LYS A 198 -22.27 6.51 -15.87
C LYS A 198 -23.02 7.69 -16.48
N GLN A 199 -22.66 8.92 -16.10
CA GLN A 199 -23.26 10.14 -16.63
C GLN A 199 -23.05 10.27 -18.15
N TYR A 200 -21.96 9.70 -18.68
CA TYR A 200 -21.57 9.79 -20.08
C TYR A 200 -21.92 8.53 -20.88
N SER A 201 -22.41 7.47 -20.24
CA SER A 201 -22.74 6.18 -20.87
C SER A 201 -23.78 6.26 -22.00
N SER A 202 -24.59 7.33 -22.01
CA SER A 202 -25.57 7.60 -23.07
C SER A 202 -24.99 8.31 -24.31
N LEU A 203 -23.68 8.59 -24.33
CA LEU A 203 -22.98 9.24 -25.43
C LEU A 203 -22.11 8.21 -26.15
N ASP A 204 -22.11 8.23 -27.48
CA ASP A 204 -21.34 7.28 -28.30
C ASP A 204 -19.83 7.31 -28.00
N ASP A 205 -19.29 8.49 -27.68
CA ASP A 205 -17.89 8.68 -27.30
C ASP A 205 -17.68 8.87 -25.78
N GLY A 206 -18.66 8.51 -24.96
CA GLY A 206 -18.67 8.77 -23.51
C GLY A 206 -17.39 8.34 -22.81
N ASP A 207 -16.85 7.18 -23.20
CA ASP A 207 -15.59 6.63 -22.71
C ASP A 207 -14.38 7.53 -22.98
N PHE A 208 -14.31 8.14 -24.18
CA PHE A 208 -13.24 9.05 -24.52
C PHE A 208 -13.33 10.35 -23.70
N ILE A 209 -14.56 10.85 -23.51
CA ILE A 209 -14.81 12.06 -22.72
C ILE A 209 -14.34 11.85 -21.28
N ILE A 210 -14.83 10.78 -20.63
CA ILE A 210 -14.55 10.55 -19.21
C ILE A 210 -13.08 10.24 -18.96
N ASN A 211 -12.45 9.42 -19.81
CA ASN A 211 -11.01 9.17 -19.71
C ASN A 211 -10.21 10.47 -19.91
N GLY A 212 -10.62 11.34 -20.83
CA GLY A 212 -9.99 12.64 -21.04
C GLY A 212 -10.10 13.57 -19.83
N ILE A 213 -11.22 13.51 -19.08
CA ILE A 213 -11.41 14.26 -17.84
C ILE A 213 -10.54 13.67 -16.72
N HIS A 214 -10.58 12.35 -16.52
CA HIS A 214 -9.79 11.68 -15.47
C HIS A 214 -8.29 11.85 -15.68
N GLU A 215 -7.79 11.77 -16.93
CA GLU A 215 -6.38 12.00 -17.24
C GLU A 215 -5.97 13.45 -16.98
N TYR A 216 -6.80 14.42 -17.39
CA TYR A 216 -6.53 15.82 -17.10
C TYR A 216 -6.41 16.07 -15.59
N LEU A 217 -7.35 15.56 -14.79
CA LEU A 217 -7.31 15.74 -13.34
C LEU A 217 -6.14 15.01 -12.68
N LYS A 218 -5.76 13.84 -13.19
CA LYS A 218 -4.55 13.12 -12.77
C LYS A 218 -3.30 13.97 -13.03
N ASP A 219 -3.20 14.59 -14.21
CA ASP A 219 -2.08 15.49 -14.57
C ASP A 219 -2.09 16.80 -13.76
N GLN A 220 -3.26 17.24 -13.27
CA GLN A 220 -3.39 18.36 -12.31
C GLN A 220 -3.23 17.93 -10.85
N GLU A 221 -2.62 16.76 -10.58
CA GLU A 221 -2.29 16.26 -9.25
C GLU A 221 -3.50 16.09 -8.31
N LEU A 222 -4.68 15.76 -8.85
CA LEU A 222 -5.92 15.58 -8.07
C LEU A 222 -5.71 14.73 -6.81
N TYR A 223 -4.99 13.62 -6.91
CA TYR A 223 -4.77 12.72 -5.76
C TYR A 223 -3.97 13.36 -4.63
N ILE A 224 -2.99 14.20 -4.95
CA ILE A 224 -2.20 14.96 -3.95
C ILE A 224 -3.14 15.94 -3.24
N ARG A 225 -3.95 16.65 -4.01
CA ARG A 225 -4.95 17.60 -3.54
C ARG A 225 -6.01 16.95 -2.63
N LEU A 226 -6.50 15.76 -3.00
CA LEU A 226 -7.43 15.00 -2.16
C LEU A 226 -6.77 14.50 -0.86
N ASN A 227 -5.49 14.11 -0.91
CA ASN A 227 -4.73 13.77 0.30
C ASN A 227 -4.62 14.97 1.25
N GLU A 228 -4.24 16.14 0.75
CA GLU A 228 -4.15 17.37 1.56
C GLU A 228 -5.47 17.64 2.31
N LEU A 229 -6.60 17.46 1.61
CA LEU A 229 -7.92 17.64 2.21
C LEU A 229 -8.26 16.56 3.24
N LEU A 230 -7.98 15.28 2.94
CA LEU A 230 -8.21 14.17 3.86
C LEU A 230 -7.38 14.33 5.13
N THR A 231 -6.10 14.66 5.00
CA THR A 231 -5.18 14.82 6.13
C THR A 231 -5.65 15.96 7.05
N LYS A 232 -6.04 17.11 6.50
CA LYS A 232 -6.62 18.22 7.28
C LYS A 232 -7.90 17.81 8.03
N LYS A 233 -8.80 17.06 7.37
CA LYS A 233 -10.05 16.60 8.01
C LYS A 233 -9.81 15.48 9.03
N MET A 234 -8.81 14.65 8.82
CA MET A 234 -8.38 13.62 9.75
C MET A 234 -7.75 14.25 11.01
N GLU A 235 -6.93 15.28 10.89
CA GLU A 235 -6.40 16.02 12.04
C GLU A 235 -7.53 16.62 12.89
N ALA A 236 -8.56 17.18 12.24
CA ALA A 236 -9.76 17.66 12.93
C ALA A 236 -10.54 16.54 13.65
N PHE A 237 -10.50 15.30 13.13
CA PHE A 237 -11.08 14.13 13.78
C PHE A 237 -10.29 13.74 15.04
N VAL A 238 -8.96 13.64 14.93
CA VAL A 238 -8.07 13.25 16.04
C VAL A 238 -8.18 14.22 17.21
N ASN A 239 -8.23 15.52 16.93
CA ASN A 239 -8.33 16.56 17.96
C ASN A 239 -9.67 16.54 18.71
N ASN A 240 -10.75 16.10 18.08
CA ASN A 240 -12.11 16.13 18.66
C ASN A 240 -12.56 14.79 19.27
N LYS A 241 -11.76 13.71 19.19
CA LYS A 241 -11.98 12.34 19.70
C LYS A 241 -13.24 11.60 19.21
N THR A 242 -14.28 12.28 18.74
CA THR A 242 -15.49 11.69 18.15
C THR A 242 -15.71 12.18 16.72
N PRO A 243 -16.01 11.28 15.75
CA PRO A 243 -16.36 11.68 14.40
C PRO A 243 -17.69 12.43 14.45
N THR A 244 -17.67 13.71 14.13
CA THR A 244 -18.91 14.38 13.78
C THR A 244 -19.43 13.77 12.48
N ARG A 245 -20.74 13.55 12.38
CA ARG A 245 -21.40 13.03 11.17
C ARG A 245 -20.99 13.80 9.91
N SER A 246 -20.74 15.10 10.04
CA SER A 246 -20.23 15.94 8.96
C SER A 246 -18.84 15.50 8.47
N VAL A 247 -17.86 15.27 9.35
CA VAL A 247 -16.50 14.84 8.94
C VAL A 247 -16.53 13.51 8.20
N SER A 248 -17.34 12.54 8.66
CA SER A 248 -17.48 11.25 7.97
C SER A 248 -18.08 11.40 6.56
N LEU A 249 -19.11 12.25 6.40
CA LEU A 249 -19.68 12.56 5.08
C LEU A 249 -18.66 13.19 4.14
N TRP A 250 -17.81 14.09 4.64
CA TRP A 250 -16.74 14.69 3.86
C TRP A 250 -15.71 13.67 3.40
N ILE A 251 -15.26 12.80 4.31
CA ILE A 251 -14.32 11.72 3.99
C ILE A 251 -14.92 10.79 2.92
N ASN A 252 -16.19 10.40 3.05
CA ASN A 252 -16.87 9.59 2.03
C ASN A 252 -16.94 10.30 0.68
N ALA A 253 -17.24 11.60 0.66
CA ALA A 253 -17.36 12.35 -0.59
C ALA A 253 -16.00 12.48 -1.31
N ILE A 254 -14.94 12.73 -0.55
CA ILE A 254 -13.56 12.77 -1.07
C ILE A 254 -13.14 11.41 -1.61
N LEU A 255 -13.37 10.35 -0.83
CA LEU A 255 -13.13 8.97 -1.23
C LEU A 255 -13.89 8.64 -2.51
N ARG A 256 -15.17 9.01 -2.60
CA ARG A 256 -16.00 8.75 -3.79
C ARG A 256 -15.47 9.47 -5.02
N CYS A 257 -15.01 10.72 -4.89
CA CYS A 257 -14.38 11.44 -6.00
C CYS A 257 -13.15 10.69 -6.53
N ALA A 258 -12.31 10.14 -5.65
CA ALA A 258 -11.16 9.35 -6.05
C ALA A 258 -11.59 8.02 -6.73
N LEU A 259 -12.54 7.30 -6.14
CA LEU A 259 -13.04 6.02 -6.66
C LEU A 259 -13.70 6.15 -8.04
N LEU A 260 -14.48 7.21 -8.28
CA LEU A 260 -15.15 7.45 -9.56
C LEU A 260 -14.17 7.56 -10.74
N THR A 261 -12.91 7.95 -10.49
CA THR A 261 -11.89 8.00 -11.55
C THR A 261 -11.41 6.62 -12.05
N ILE A 262 -11.80 5.55 -11.37
CA ILE A 262 -11.35 4.18 -11.62
C ILE A 262 -12.55 3.23 -11.82
N GLU A 263 -13.60 3.38 -11.02
CA GLU A 263 -14.75 2.49 -10.94
C GLU A 263 -15.45 2.25 -12.27
N TYR A 264 -15.62 3.30 -13.09
CA TYR A 264 -16.24 3.16 -14.39
C TYR A 264 -15.45 2.19 -15.28
N ASN A 265 -14.13 2.41 -15.41
CA ASN A 265 -13.30 1.56 -16.26
C ASN A 265 -13.18 0.13 -15.72
N LEU A 266 -13.17 -0.08 -14.40
CA LEU A 266 -13.14 -1.43 -13.82
C LEU A 266 -14.44 -2.20 -14.03
N ASN A 267 -15.58 -1.51 -14.14
CA ASN A 267 -16.89 -2.15 -14.25
C ASN A 267 -17.38 -2.30 -15.69
N THR A 268 -16.88 -1.51 -16.64
CA THR A 268 -17.38 -1.49 -18.03
C THR A 268 -16.37 -1.83 -19.11
N VAL A 269 -15.05 -1.77 -18.84
CA VAL A 269 -14.02 -1.81 -19.89
C VAL A 269 -13.09 -3.04 -19.76
N ASP A 270 -13.18 -3.93 -20.75
CA ASP A 270 -12.23 -4.99 -21.13
C ASP A 270 -11.86 -6.06 -20.08
N LYS A 271 -11.35 -7.20 -20.58
CA LYS A 271 -10.74 -8.25 -19.73
C LYS A 271 -9.41 -7.80 -19.09
N THR A 272 -8.83 -6.69 -19.57
CA THR A 272 -7.52 -6.17 -19.14
C THR A 272 -7.63 -4.71 -18.68
N ILE A 273 -7.08 -4.41 -17.51
CA ILE A 273 -7.05 -3.04 -16.98
C ILE A 273 -6.06 -2.21 -17.81
N LYS A 274 -6.55 -1.17 -18.48
CA LYS A 274 -5.72 -0.24 -19.27
C LYS A 274 -4.67 0.45 -18.39
N GLU A 275 -3.48 0.72 -18.95
CA GLU A 275 -2.33 1.31 -18.23
C GLU A 275 -2.69 2.61 -17.48
N ASN A 276 -3.51 3.46 -18.09
CA ASN A 276 -3.97 4.70 -17.48
C ASN A 276 -4.78 4.46 -16.18
N VAL A 277 -5.63 3.43 -16.15
CA VAL A 277 -6.38 3.01 -14.96
C VAL A 277 -5.44 2.41 -13.92
N GLN A 278 -4.45 1.61 -14.33
CA GLN A 278 -3.44 1.05 -13.43
C GLN A 278 -2.68 2.16 -12.68
N ASN A 279 -2.27 3.20 -13.41
CA ASN A 279 -1.61 4.37 -12.82
C ASN A 279 -2.50 5.08 -11.80
N ARG A 280 -3.80 5.24 -12.10
CA ARG A 280 -4.76 5.84 -11.16
C ARG A 280 -4.97 5.00 -9.91
N ILE A 281 -5.02 3.66 -10.02
CA ILE A 281 -5.05 2.75 -8.86
C ILE A 281 -3.81 2.94 -7.98
N VAL A 282 -2.62 3.02 -8.58
CA VAL A 282 -1.38 3.25 -7.83
C VAL A 282 -1.39 4.60 -7.13
N LEU A 283 -1.88 5.67 -7.78
CA LEU A 283 -2.04 6.98 -7.17
C LEU A 283 -3.05 6.97 -6.01
N LEU A 284 -4.17 6.26 -6.16
CA LEU A 284 -5.15 6.05 -5.09
C LEU A 284 -4.49 5.37 -3.87
N ILE A 285 -3.69 4.33 -4.09
CA ILE A 285 -2.97 3.64 -3.02
C ILE A 285 -1.98 4.59 -2.34
N ILE A 286 -1.17 5.32 -3.11
CA ILE A 286 -0.12 6.21 -2.60
C ILE A 286 -0.69 7.37 -1.80
N TYR A 287 -1.79 7.97 -2.25
CA TYR A 287 -2.27 9.23 -1.71
C TYR A 287 -3.51 9.11 -0.83
N ILE A 288 -4.35 8.09 -1.00
CA ILE A 288 -5.59 7.94 -0.23
C ILE A 288 -5.46 6.83 0.81
N PHE A 289 -5.03 5.62 0.41
CA PHE A 289 -4.97 4.48 1.35
C PHE A 289 -3.75 4.49 2.29
N THR A 290 -2.82 5.42 2.12
CA THR A 290 -1.72 5.68 3.08
C THR A 290 -2.09 6.72 4.14
N VAL A 291 -3.22 7.43 4.00
CA VAL A 291 -3.68 8.39 5.01
C VAL A 291 -3.89 7.64 6.33
N PRO A 292 -3.29 8.09 7.45
CA PRO A 292 -3.38 7.35 8.71
C PRO A 292 -4.82 7.01 9.08
N ILE A 293 -5.05 5.77 9.51
CA ILE A 293 -6.32 5.25 10.04
C ILE A 293 -7.57 5.48 9.17
N ILE A 294 -7.44 5.84 7.89
CA ILE A 294 -8.56 6.20 7.02
C ILE A 294 -9.62 5.08 6.97
N ALA A 295 -9.18 3.82 6.98
CA ALA A 295 -10.07 2.65 6.97
C ALA A 295 -10.98 2.55 8.21
N SER A 296 -10.58 3.14 9.35
CA SER A 296 -11.41 3.18 10.57
C SER A 296 -12.38 4.36 10.60
N ILE A 297 -12.13 5.42 9.83
CA ILE A 297 -12.95 6.65 9.85
C ILE A 297 -14.05 6.61 8.78
N ILE A 298 -13.85 5.82 7.73
CA ILE A 298 -14.84 5.62 6.68
C ILE A 298 -16.10 4.97 7.27
N SER A 299 -17.27 5.56 6.97
CA SER A 299 -18.56 4.99 7.38
C SER A 299 -18.92 3.73 6.60
N ASP A 300 -19.93 2.98 7.06
CA ASP A 300 -20.51 1.84 6.34
C ASP A 300 -20.88 2.16 4.88
N GLN A 301 -21.34 3.37 4.60
CA GLN A 301 -21.63 3.80 3.24
C GLN A 301 -20.37 3.90 2.37
N GLY A 302 -19.28 4.43 2.93
CA GLY A 302 -18.01 4.52 2.21
C GLY A 302 -17.35 3.15 2.02
N ILE A 303 -17.51 2.23 2.98
CA ILE A 303 -17.11 0.82 2.83
C ILE A 303 -17.83 0.18 1.65
N LYS A 304 -19.16 0.34 1.55
CA LYS A 304 -19.94 -0.15 0.40
C LYS A 304 -19.48 0.46 -0.93
N MET A 305 -19.07 1.74 -0.94
CA MET A 305 -18.50 2.36 -2.14
C MET A 305 -17.19 1.69 -2.57
N ILE A 306 -16.30 1.39 -1.61
CA ILE A 306 -15.05 0.66 -1.89
C ILE A 306 -15.35 -0.74 -2.42
N GLU A 307 -16.27 -1.47 -1.78
CA GLU A 307 -16.70 -2.81 -2.19
C GLU A 307 -17.20 -2.81 -3.65
N GLN A 308 -18.13 -1.90 -3.98
CA GLN A 308 -18.70 -1.76 -5.32
C GLN A 308 -17.67 -1.37 -6.38
N SER A 309 -16.65 -0.60 -6.01
CA SER A 309 -15.60 -0.18 -6.94
C SER A 309 -14.69 -1.33 -7.38
N LYS A 310 -14.64 -2.43 -6.60
CA LYS A 310 -13.68 -3.54 -6.77
C LYS A 310 -12.22 -3.10 -6.85
N VAL A 311 -11.89 -1.89 -6.35
CA VAL A 311 -10.56 -1.32 -6.47
C VAL A 311 -9.53 -2.06 -5.61
N ILE A 312 -9.94 -2.49 -4.41
CA ILE A 312 -9.06 -3.22 -3.50
C ILE A 312 -8.70 -4.58 -4.11
N PRO A 313 -9.66 -5.40 -4.58
CA PRO A 313 -9.29 -6.66 -5.19
C PRO A 313 -8.41 -6.54 -6.43
N ASN A 314 -8.75 -5.61 -7.32
CA ASN A 314 -7.98 -5.39 -8.54
C ASN A 314 -6.60 -4.77 -8.25
N GLY A 315 -6.49 -3.90 -7.24
CA GLY A 315 -5.23 -3.31 -6.81
C GLY A 315 -4.26 -4.35 -6.26
N ILE A 316 -4.72 -5.29 -5.44
CA ILE A 316 -3.90 -6.39 -4.90
C ILE A 316 -3.34 -7.24 -6.05
N LYS A 317 -4.19 -7.67 -6.99
CA LYS A 317 -3.76 -8.44 -8.15
C LYS A 317 -2.79 -7.69 -9.05
N LEU A 318 -3.05 -6.41 -9.26
CA LEU A 318 -2.19 -5.55 -10.08
C LEU A 318 -0.78 -5.45 -9.47
N LEU A 319 -0.68 -5.24 -8.16
CA LEU A 319 0.62 -5.14 -7.47
C LEU A 319 1.36 -6.48 -7.39
N ASN A 320 0.63 -7.59 -7.23
CA ASN A 320 1.23 -8.92 -7.24
C ASN A 320 1.70 -9.34 -8.65
N GLY A 321 0.95 -8.97 -9.69
CA GLY A 321 1.22 -9.36 -11.08
C GLY A 321 2.13 -8.42 -11.87
N ASN A 322 2.31 -7.16 -11.44
CA ASN A 322 3.12 -6.16 -12.16
C ASN A 322 4.29 -5.65 -11.31
N ASP A 323 5.46 -6.28 -11.51
CA ASP A 323 6.70 -5.93 -10.82
C ASP A 323 7.16 -4.48 -11.04
N GLN A 324 6.91 -3.91 -12.23
CA GLN A 324 7.30 -2.53 -12.53
C GLN A 324 6.48 -1.54 -11.70
N LEU A 325 5.15 -1.70 -11.67
CA LEU A 325 4.29 -0.86 -10.84
C LEU A 325 4.60 -1.01 -9.35
N ARG A 326 4.89 -2.24 -8.90
CA ARG A 326 5.29 -2.49 -7.51
C ARG A 326 6.60 -1.77 -7.16
N ARG A 327 7.58 -1.74 -8.07
CA ARG A 327 8.82 -0.97 -7.88
C ARG A 327 8.57 0.53 -7.86
N ILE A 328 7.73 1.05 -8.75
CA ILE A 328 7.35 2.47 -8.77
C ILE A 328 6.68 2.84 -7.44
N LEU A 329 5.73 2.04 -6.97
CA LEU A 329 5.07 2.22 -5.67
C LEU A 329 6.09 2.30 -4.53
N PHE A 330 7.02 1.35 -4.44
CA PHE A 330 8.02 1.30 -3.37
C PHE A 330 9.12 2.36 -3.48
N ASN A 331 9.35 2.93 -4.66
CA ASN A 331 10.24 4.08 -4.81
C ASN A 331 9.61 5.36 -4.26
N ILE A 332 8.28 5.45 -4.23
CA ILE A 332 7.53 6.63 -3.75
C ILE A 332 7.17 6.49 -2.27
N LEU A 333 6.78 5.29 -1.82
CA LEU A 333 6.36 5.06 -0.44
C LEU A 333 7.55 5.02 0.51
N GLU A 334 7.51 5.89 1.53
CA GLU A 334 8.41 5.85 2.68
C GLU A 334 7.90 4.86 3.76
N GLY A 335 8.74 4.54 4.76
CA GLY A 335 8.42 3.55 5.79
C GLY A 335 7.14 3.85 6.57
N GLU A 336 6.97 5.07 7.08
CA GLU A 336 5.76 5.47 7.82
C GLU A 336 4.48 5.33 6.98
N ARG A 337 4.49 5.81 5.72
CA ARG A 337 3.33 5.67 4.82
C ARG A 337 3.04 4.21 4.49
N THR A 338 4.08 3.40 4.35
CA THR A 338 3.93 1.94 4.13
C THR A 338 3.30 1.29 5.35
N PHE A 339 3.70 1.67 6.56
CA PHE A 339 3.09 1.19 7.80
C PHE A 339 1.59 1.50 7.88
N PHE A 340 1.18 2.74 7.61
CA PHE A 340 -0.23 3.11 7.56
C PHE A 340 -0.99 2.36 6.46
N LEU A 341 -0.36 2.12 5.31
CA LEU A 341 -0.96 1.32 4.25
C LEU A 341 -1.21 -0.12 4.71
N ILE A 342 -0.27 -0.78 5.40
CA ILE A 342 -0.47 -2.14 5.94
C ILE A 342 -1.66 -2.15 6.91
N ALA A 343 -1.73 -1.17 7.82
CA ALA A 343 -2.80 -1.07 8.81
C ALA A 343 -4.18 -0.85 8.17
N ASN A 344 -4.28 0.09 7.22
CA ASN A 344 -5.51 0.35 6.48
C ASN A 344 -5.93 -0.84 5.62
N MET A 345 -4.99 -1.49 4.93
CA MET A 345 -5.27 -2.69 4.14
C MET A 345 -5.77 -3.83 5.03
N THR A 346 -5.17 -4.02 6.20
CA THR A 346 -5.63 -5.01 7.19
C THR A 346 -7.08 -4.75 7.60
N LYS A 347 -7.42 -3.49 7.91
CA LYS A 347 -8.80 -3.15 8.28
C LYS A 347 -9.78 -3.32 7.12
N LEU A 348 -9.36 -3.00 5.90
CA LEU A 348 -10.18 -3.22 4.71
C LEU A 348 -10.38 -4.71 4.41
N ILE A 349 -9.37 -5.56 4.64
CA ILE A 349 -9.48 -7.02 4.50
C ILE A 349 -10.55 -7.58 5.46
N ASP A 350 -10.52 -7.13 6.72
CA ASP A 350 -11.50 -7.48 7.75
C ASP A 350 -12.92 -7.06 7.33
N VAL A 351 -13.10 -5.77 7.06
CA VAL A 351 -14.42 -5.15 6.83
C VAL A 351 -15.05 -5.53 5.49
N LEU A 352 -14.24 -5.80 4.46
CA LEU A 352 -14.73 -6.27 3.15
C LEU A 352 -14.83 -7.79 3.08
N HIS A 353 -14.53 -8.52 4.16
CA HIS A 353 -14.56 -9.98 4.24
C HIS A 353 -13.81 -10.65 3.08
N LEU A 354 -12.59 -10.16 2.78
CA LEU A 354 -11.80 -10.65 1.64
C LEU A 354 -11.16 -12.03 1.87
N ILE A 355 -11.20 -12.52 3.11
CA ILE A 355 -10.66 -13.83 3.49
C ILE A 355 -11.73 -14.89 3.22
N SER A 356 -11.33 -15.95 2.52
CA SER A 356 -12.21 -17.08 2.21
C SER A 356 -11.79 -18.32 2.99
N GLU A 357 -12.70 -18.92 3.76
CA GLU A 357 -12.45 -20.20 4.45
C GLU A 357 -12.40 -21.41 3.49
N HIS A 358 -12.92 -21.23 2.28
CA HIS A 358 -13.02 -22.25 1.23
C HIS A 358 -11.90 -22.18 0.19
N ASP A 359 -11.04 -21.16 0.26
CA ASP A 359 -9.82 -21.07 -0.53
C ASP A 359 -8.79 -22.08 -0.01
N LEU A 360 -8.93 -23.32 -0.47
CA LEU A 360 -7.89 -24.33 -0.37
C LEU A 360 -6.79 -24.02 -1.37
N ILE A 361 -5.54 -24.37 -1.04
CA ILE A 361 -4.37 -24.21 -1.91
C ILE A 361 -4.62 -24.95 -3.23
N GLN A 362 -5.11 -24.24 -4.25
CA GLN A 362 -5.32 -24.80 -5.58
C GLN A 362 -4.01 -24.77 -6.34
N ALA A 363 -3.69 -25.88 -7.01
CA ALA A 363 -2.58 -25.90 -7.96
C ALA A 363 -2.89 -24.86 -9.05
N LYS A 364 -2.19 -23.72 -9.02
CA LYS A 364 -2.23 -22.74 -10.11
C LYS A 364 -1.85 -23.50 -11.37
N THR A 365 -2.83 -23.83 -12.22
CA THR A 365 -2.52 -24.28 -13.57
C THR A 365 -1.78 -23.13 -14.23
N ASN A 366 -0.52 -23.37 -14.62
CA ASN A 366 0.38 -22.41 -15.26
C ASN A 366 -0.20 -21.87 -16.57
N LYS A 367 -1.21 -21.01 -16.49
CA LYS A 367 -1.56 -20.07 -17.54
C LYS A 367 -0.97 -18.72 -17.12
N PRO A 368 0.07 -18.22 -17.80
CA PRO A 368 0.57 -16.89 -17.57
C PRO A 368 -0.54 -15.91 -17.95
N GLY A 369 -1.14 -15.29 -16.93
CA GLY A 369 -2.33 -14.47 -17.05
C GLY A 369 -3.34 -14.85 -15.98
N THR A 370 -3.09 -14.43 -14.73
CA THR A 370 -4.14 -14.35 -13.71
C THR A 370 -5.26 -13.49 -14.29
N SER A 371 -6.37 -14.14 -14.67
CA SER A 371 -7.56 -13.41 -15.07
C SER A 371 -7.92 -12.45 -13.94
N ILE A 372 -7.97 -11.16 -14.26
CA ILE A 372 -8.30 -10.09 -13.30
C ILE A 372 -9.67 -10.36 -12.65
N ASN A 373 -10.55 -11.10 -13.33
CA ASN A 373 -11.88 -11.50 -12.86
C ASN A 373 -11.92 -12.75 -11.96
N SER A 374 -10.80 -13.43 -11.69
CA SER A 374 -10.81 -14.50 -10.67
C SER A 374 -11.20 -13.91 -9.29
N PRO A 375 -11.67 -14.70 -8.32
CA PRO A 375 -11.68 -14.21 -6.94
C PRO A 375 -10.24 -13.90 -6.48
N ILE A 376 -10.10 -13.02 -5.50
CA ILE A 376 -8.85 -12.90 -4.75
C ILE A 376 -8.65 -14.17 -3.95
N THR A 377 -7.41 -14.62 -3.87
CA THR A 377 -7.04 -15.74 -3.01
C THR A 377 -6.39 -15.26 -1.71
N ASN A 378 -6.47 -16.08 -0.66
CA ASN A 378 -5.71 -15.85 0.57
C ASN A 378 -4.20 -15.68 0.29
N ASP A 379 -3.64 -16.39 -0.70
CA ASP A 379 -2.24 -16.24 -1.15
C ASP A 379 -1.95 -14.81 -1.62
N ASP A 380 -2.87 -14.22 -2.41
CA ASP A 380 -2.69 -12.86 -2.93
C ASP A 380 -2.59 -11.83 -1.80
N LEU A 381 -3.35 -12.03 -0.71
CA LEU A 381 -3.31 -11.17 0.47
C LEU A 381 -1.97 -11.28 1.19
N ILE A 382 -1.48 -12.50 1.46
CA ILE A 382 -0.20 -12.71 2.17
C ILE A 382 0.96 -12.19 1.34
N ILE A 383 0.97 -12.42 0.02
CA ILE A 383 2.02 -11.91 -0.87
C ILE A 383 2.09 -10.38 -0.79
N LEU A 384 0.94 -9.68 -0.89
CA LEU A 384 0.93 -8.23 -0.79
C LEU A 384 1.41 -7.75 0.58
N LEU A 385 0.86 -8.31 1.67
CA LEU A 385 1.21 -7.93 3.04
C LEU A 385 2.70 -8.18 3.31
N THR A 386 3.27 -9.27 2.79
CA THR A 386 4.70 -9.57 2.87
C THR A 386 5.53 -8.53 2.13
N PHE A 387 5.16 -8.16 0.90
CA PHE A 387 5.88 -7.14 0.15
C PHE A 387 5.86 -5.78 0.83
N LEU A 388 4.71 -5.38 1.38
CA LEU A 388 4.59 -4.13 2.15
C LEU A 388 5.42 -4.17 3.43
N ALA A 389 5.37 -5.28 4.18
CA ALA A 389 6.13 -5.44 5.41
C ALA A 389 7.65 -5.39 5.15
N LEU A 390 8.13 -6.13 4.14
CA LEU A 390 9.55 -6.11 3.75
C LEU A 390 10.00 -4.72 3.29
N HIS A 391 9.15 -3.97 2.59
CA HIS A 391 9.47 -2.60 2.19
C HIS A 391 9.55 -1.67 3.40
N CYS A 392 8.59 -1.74 4.32
CA CYS A 392 8.59 -0.96 5.55
C CYS A 392 9.84 -1.24 6.41
N GLN A 393 10.24 -2.51 6.52
CA GLN A 393 11.39 -2.94 7.32
C GLN A 393 12.71 -2.30 6.86
N LYS A 394 12.88 -1.96 5.58
CA LYS A 394 14.11 -1.32 5.06
C LYS A 394 14.45 0.00 5.75
N PHE A 395 13.44 0.65 6.34
CA PHE A 395 13.61 1.93 7.02
C PHE A 395 13.85 1.79 8.53
N ILE A 396 13.82 0.57 9.07
CA ILE A 396 13.80 0.27 10.51
C ILE A 396 15.11 -0.41 10.90
N HIS A 397 15.75 0.08 11.95
CA HIS A 397 17.05 -0.38 12.43
C HIS A 397 17.02 -0.61 13.95
N GLU A 398 17.65 -1.69 14.40
CA GLU A 398 17.75 -2.00 15.84
C GLU A 398 18.80 -1.17 16.56
N LYS A 399 19.85 -0.76 15.84
CA LYS A 399 20.99 0.00 16.39
C LYS A 399 21.18 1.29 15.62
N ASN A 400 21.67 2.31 16.32
CA ASN A 400 22.10 3.55 15.68
C ASN A 400 23.43 3.29 14.94
N THR A 401 23.37 3.14 13.63
CA THR A 401 24.54 2.91 12.77
C THR A 401 24.98 4.15 11.99
N GLY A 402 24.37 5.33 12.21
CA GLY A 402 24.71 6.54 11.45
C GLY A 402 23.95 7.80 11.86
N SER A 403 24.50 8.96 11.50
CA SER A 403 24.00 10.28 11.87
C SER A 403 22.65 10.67 11.25
N SER A 404 22.18 9.95 10.23
CA SER A 404 20.89 10.19 9.56
C SER A 404 19.71 9.46 10.21
N LEU A 405 19.95 8.60 11.20
CA LEU A 405 18.91 7.84 11.89
C LEU A 405 18.21 8.68 12.95
N VAL A 406 16.90 8.60 12.98
CA VAL A 406 16.05 9.27 13.96
C VAL A 406 15.39 8.22 14.85
N TYR A 407 15.34 8.49 16.16
CA TYR A 407 14.53 7.68 17.05
C TYR A 407 13.02 7.91 16.85
N HIS A 408 12.28 6.84 16.59
CA HIS A 408 10.83 6.76 16.49
C HIS A 408 10.29 5.83 17.58
N PRO A 409 9.29 6.23 18.38
CA PRO A 409 8.82 5.43 19.53
C PRO A 409 8.31 4.02 19.20
N ILE A 410 7.96 3.76 17.95
CA ILE A 410 7.46 2.45 17.49
C ILE A 410 8.50 1.69 16.66
N PHE A 411 9.33 2.41 15.90
CA PHE A 411 10.30 1.79 14.99
C PHE A 411 11.72 1.76 15.55
N ASN A 412 11.96 2.27 16.76
CA ASN A 412 13.30 2.51 17.29
C ASN A 412 14.12 3.41 16.36
N TRP A 413 15.14 2.93 15.65
CA TRP A 413 15.93 3.77 14.76
C TRP A 413 15.36 3.75 13.34
N TYR A 414 15.00 4.92 12.82
CA TYR A 414 14.31 5.10 11.54
C TYR A 414 15.12 5.96 10.55
N SER A 415 15.14 5.57 9.28
CA SER A 415 15.93 6.22 8.21
C SER A 415 15.09 6.96 7.16
N GLY A 416 13.77 7.09 7.33
CA GLY A 416 12.91 7.83 6.39
C GLY A 416 13.03 9.36 6.51
N LYS A 417 12.49 10.08 5.51
CA LYS A 417 12.60 11.54 5.45
C LYS A 417 11.58 12.15 6.42
N LYS A 418 12.06 12.90 7.42
CA LYS A 418 11.18 13.69 8.28
C LYS A 418 10.47 14.77 7.46
N LYS A 419 9.21 14.56 7.10
CA LYS A 419 8.38 15.59 6.45
C LYS A 419 7.34 16.18 7.40
N GLU A 420 6.68 15.37 8.22
CA GLU A 420 5.55 15.80 9.05
C GLU A 420 5.60 15.16 10.45
N LYS A 421 5.24 15.91 11.50
CA LYS A 421 5.11 15.36 12.85
C LYS A 421 3.76 14.64 12.98
N ILE A 422 3.72 13.37 12.59
CA ILE A 422 2.51 12.54 12.77
C ILE A 422 2.33 12.23 14.26
N PRO A 423 1.14 12.48 14.86
CA PRO A 423 0.87 12.15 16.25
C PRO A 423 1.06 10.67 16.59
N LEU A 424 1.71 10.39 17.72
CA LEU A 424 1.95 9.01 18.19
C LEU A 424 0.66 8.20 18.36
N ASP A 425 -0.45 8.86 18.71
CA ASP A 425 -1.75 8.21 18.90
C ASP A 425 -2.26 7.54 17.63
N LEU A 426 -2.00 8.12 16.46
CA LEU A 426 -2.37 7.54 15.17
C LEU A 426 -1.67 6.21 14.92
N PHE A 427 -0.39 6.11 15.30
CA PHE A 427 0.31 4.85 15.16
C PHE A 427 -0.19 3.78 16.13
N LYS A 428 -0.57 4.15 17.36
CA LYS A 428 -1.21 3.22 18.31
C LYS A 428 -2.55 2.71 17.77
N GLN A 429 -3.34 3.59 17.16
CA GLN A 429 -4.58 3.18 16.50
C GLN A 429 -4.33 2.26 15.28
N SER A 430 -3.30 2.54 14.48
CA SER A 430 -2.87 1.65 13.39
C SER A 430 -2.43 0.27 13.89
N ILE A 431 -1.73 0.21 15.02
CA ILE A 431 -1.39 -1.04 15.69
C ILE A 431 -2.67 -1.83 16.06
N ASN A 432 -3.68 -1.15 16.60
CA ASN A 432 -4.96 -1.80 16.90
C ASN A 432 -5.63 -2.35 15.64
N GLN A 433 -5.53 -1.67 14.49
CA GLN A 433 -6.00 -2.21 13.20
C GLN A 433 -5.20 -3.47 12.80
N LEU A 434 -3.88 -3.44 12.97
CA LEU A 434 -3.01 -4.57 12.67
C LEU A 434 -3.31 -5.80 13.52
N SER A 435 -3.88 -5.63 14.72
CA SER A 435 -4.19 -6.74 15.63
C SER A 435 -5.11 -7.81 15.06
N TYR A 436 -5.89 -7.47 14.05
CA TYR A 436 -6.67 -8.43 13.28
C TYR A 436 -5.80 -9.55 12.67
N LEU A 437 -4.55 -9.25 12.27
CA LEU A 437 -3.62 -10.20 11.65
C LEU A 437 -3.17 -11.33 12.58
N TRP A 438 -3.32 -11.17 13.89
CA TRP A 438 -3.08 -12.23 14.87
C TRP A 438 -4.33 -12.55 15.70
N SER A 439 -5.51 -12.17 15.19
CA SER A 439 -6.79 -12.59 15.75
C SER A 439 -7.05 -14.07 15.47
N VAL A 440 -7.88 -14.70 16.30
CA VAL A 440 -8.24 -16.12 16.16
C VAL A 440 -8.84 -16.41 14.78
N SER A 441 -9.73 -15.55 14.27
CA SER A 441 -10.38 -15.71 12.95
C SER A 441 -9.37 -15.68 11.79
N PHE A 442 -8.39 -14.78 11.86
CA PHE A 442 -7.34 -14.70 10.84
C PHE A 442 -6.43 -15.93 10.90
N LEU A 443 -5.96 -16.30 12.09
CA LEU A 443 -5.09 -17.46 12.31
C LEU A 443 -5.77 -18.77 11.89
N LEU A 444 -7.05 -18.95 12.23
CA LEU A 444 -7.88 -20.10 11.81
C LEU A 444 -7.83 -20.31 10.30
N THR A 445 -7.94 -19.24 9.52
CA THR A 445 -8.02 -19.33 8.07
C THR A 445 -6.66 -19.54 7.43
N PHE A 446 -5.66 -18.72 7.82
CA PHE A 446 -4.33 -18.76 7.20
C PHE A 446 -3.50 -19.97 7.62
N PHE A 447 -3.69 -20.48 8.84
CA PHE A 447 -3.01 -21.70 9.28
C PHE A 447 -3.86 -22.98 9.08
N LYS A 448 -5.07 -22.89 8.53
CA LYS A 448 -5.89 -24.07 8.18
C LYS A 448 -5.12 -25.12 7.37
N PRO A 449 -4.32 -24.76 6.35
CA PRO A 449 -3.60 -25.76 5.56
C PRO A 449 -2.55 -26.54 6.36
N ILE A 450 -1.89 -25.90 7.34
CA ILE A 450 -0.92 -26.57 8.21
C ILE A 450 -1.60 -27.38 9.32
N LEU A 451 -2.72 -26.89 9.86
CA LEU A 451 -3.51 -27.60 10.87
C LEU A 451 -4.11 -28.90 10.33
N ASN A 452 -4.49 -28.91 9.04
CA ASN A 452 -5.02 -30.09 8.35
C ASN A 452 -3.92 -30.93 7.67
N TYR A 453 -2.64 -30.62 7.91
CA TYR A 453 -1.54 -31.34 7.28
C TYR A 453 -1.53 -32.81 7.75
N ASN A 454 -1.55 -33.73 6.78
CA ASN A 454 -1.35 -35.15 7.03
C ASN A 454 -0.25 -35.68 6.11
N SER A 455 0.81 -36.22 6.72
CA SER A 455 2.00 -36.72 6.03
C SER A 455 1.72 -37.87 5.06
N SER A 456 0.68 -38.67 5.34
CA SER A 456 0.32 -39.90 4.64
C SER A 456 -0.52 -39.71 3.37
N ASN A 457 -1.30 -38.62 3.27
CA ASN A 457 -2.30 -38.45 2.21
C ASN A 457 -1.94 -37.39 1.14
N SER A 458 -0.77 -36.75 1.25
CA SER A 458 -0.42 -35.58 0.45
C SER A 458 0.49 -35.93 -0.74
N VAL A 459 0.01 -35.63 -1.97
CA VAL A 459 0.78 -35.74 -3.22
C VAL A 459 1.96 -34.76 -3.21
N LEU A 460 3.10 -35.13 -3.81
CA LEU A 460 4.34 -34.32 -3.82
C LEU A 460 4.15 -32.87 -4.31
N SER A 461 3.33 -32.66 -5.36
CA SER A 461 3.00 -31.32 -5.88
C SER A 461 2.23 -30.46 -4.88
N SER A 462 1.36 -31.07 -4.07
CA SER A 462 0.64 -30.40 -2.98
C SER A 462 1.60 -30.03 -1.84
N LYS A 463 2.60 -30.85 -1.53
CA LYS A 463 3.63 -30.53 -0.52
C LYS A 463 4.47 -29.32 -0.91
N THR A 464 4.88 -29.21 -2.17
CA THR A 464 5.64 -28.04 -2.65
C THR A 464 4.83 -26.76 -2.54
N MET A 465 3.56 -26.75 -2.98
CA MET A 465 2.69 -25.58 -2.88
C MET A 465 2.43 -25.18 -1.42
N LEU A 466 2.15 -26.15 -0.55
CA LEU A 466 2.03 -25.91 0.89
C LEU A 466 3.32 -25.32 1.48
N SER A 467 4.49 -25.80 1.04
CA SER A 467 5.78 -25.27 1.50
C SER A 467 6.00 -23.82 1.11
N ILE A 468 5.63 -23.43 -0.12
CA ILE A 468 5.69 -22.03 -0.57
C ILE A 468 4.75 -21.17 0.28
N TYR A 469 3.51 -21.61 0.46
CA TYR A 469 2.49 -20.90 1.23
C TYR A 469 2.90 -20.70 2.70
N VAL A 470 3.31 -21.77 3.38
CA VAL A 470 3.76 -21.72 4.78
C VAL A 470 4.98 -20.82 4.92
N LYS A 471 5.93 -20.90 3.99
CA LYS A 471 7.10 -20.01 3.94
C LYS A 471 6.71 -18.54 3.80
N ASP A 472 5.73 -18.22 2.94
CA ASP A 472 5.25 -16.85 2.77
C ASP A 472 4.56 -16.32 4.04
N ILE A 473 3.75 -17.14 4.72
CA ILE A 473 3.16 -16.77 6.02
C ILE A 473 4.23 -16.54 7.09
N CYS A 474 5.21 -17.45 7.20
CA CYS A 474 6.30 -17.30 8.17
C CYS A 474 7.10 -16.01 7.88
N ASN A 475 7.45 -15.75 6.62
CA ASN A 475 8.12 -14.51 6.21
C ASN A 475 7.30 -13.27 6.56
N PHE A 476 5.99 -13.31 6.34
CA PHE A 476 5.09 -12.22 6.70
C PHE A 476 5.18 -11.89 8.19
N TYR A 477 4.94 -12.88 9.07
CA TYR A 477 4.96 -12.63 10.52
C TYR A 477 6.35 -12.25 11.05
N LEU A 478 7.42 -12.83 10.50
CA LEU A 478 8.78 -12.43 10.87
C LEU A 478 9.07 -10.98 10.47
N SER A 479 8.62 -10.56 9.29
CA SER A 479 8.76 -9.17 8.82
C SER A 479 7.89 -8.22 9.64
N LEU A 480 6.65 -8.59 9.94
CA LEU A 480 5.72 -7.81 10.75
C LEU A 480 6.26 -7.61 12.18
N ALA A 481 6.79 -8.66 12.81
CA ALA A 481 7.39 -8.60 14.14
C ALA A 481 8.54 -7.59 14.24
N LYS A 482 9.33 -7.42 13.17
CA LYS A 482 10.40 -6.41 13.12
C LYS A 482 9.87 -4.98 13.02
N ILE A 483 8.70 -4.79 12.41
CA ILE A 483 8.08 -3.47 12.26
C ILE A 483 7.48 -3.00 13.58
N ILE A 484 6.73 -3.87 14.29
CA ILE A 484 5.99 -3.49 15.50
C ILE A 484 6.88 -3.57 16.76
N GLY A 485 8.11 -4.06 16.65
CA GLY A 485 9.18 -3.92 17.65
C GLY A 485 8.76 -4.38 19.05
N ASN A 486 8.28 -3.45 19.89
CA ASN A 486 7.89 -3.67 21.28
C ASN A 486 6.71 -4.64 21.46
N GLN A 487 5.80 -4.74 20.48
CA GLN A 487 4.64 -5.64 20.58
C GLN A 487 4.80 -6.94 19.78
N LYS A 488 6.00 -7.23 19.28
CA LYS A 488 6.27 -8.50 18.57
C LYS A 488 5.90 -9.73 19.41
N ASP A 489 5.96 -9.60 20.73
CA ASP A 489 5.64 -10.67 21.67
C ASP A 489 4.14 -10.98 21.71
N GLU A 490 3.26 -9.99 21.49
CA GLU A 490 1.81 -10.22 21.37
C GLU A 490 1.49 -11.10 20.15
N ILE A 491 2.15 -10.84 19.02
CA ILE A 491 2.02 -11.64 17.79
C ILE A 491 2.43 -13.08 18.05
N PHE A 492 3.64 -13.29 18.58
CA PHE A 492 4.16 -14.64 18.78
C PHE A 492 3.40 -15.39 19.88
N ASN A 493 2.89 -14.71 20.90
CA ASN A 493 2.04 -15.33 21.92
C ASN A 493 0.70 -15.80 21.33
N ALA A 494 0.02 -14.96 20.54
CA ALA A 494 -1.24 -15.32 19.90
C ALA A 494 -1.09 -16.56 19.00
N ILE A 495 0.03 -16.67 18.29
CA ILE A 495 0.35 -17.81 17.42
C ILE A 495 0.78 -19.04 18.24
N ALA A 496 1.65 -18.87 19.25
CA ALA A 496 2.21 -19.98 20.01
C ALA A 496 1.13 -20.78 20.76
N TYR A 497 0.15 -20.06 21.34
CA TYR A 497 -0.96 -20.67 22.07
C TYR A 497 -2.12 -21.12 21.19
N TYR A 498 -2.00 -20.96 19.87
CA TYR A 498 -3.01 -21.46 18.97
C TYR A 498 -3.03 -23.00 18.99
N PRO A 499 -4.19 -23.65 19.24
CA PRO A 499 -4.26 -25.09 19.47
C PRO A 499 -3.63 -25.93 18.35
N ASN A 500 -2.72 -26.83 18.74
CA ASN A 500 -2.07 -27.82 17.88
C ASN A 500 -1.22 -27.24 16.71
N LEU A 501 -1.05 -25.91 16.61
CA LEU A 501 -0.33 -25.31 15.49
C LEU A 501 1.17 -25.66 15.50
N ILE A 502 1.83 -25.45 16.64
CA ILE A 502 3.28 -25.64 16.76
C ILE A 502 3.69 -27.12 16.58
N PRO A 503 2.97 -28.11 17.14
CA PRO A 503 3.19 -29.53 16.82
C PRO A 503 3.01 -29.87 15.34
N MET A 504 2.01 -29.28 14.67
CA MET A 504 1.81 -29.51 13.23
C MET A 504 2.95 -28.90 12.40
N PHE A 505 3.48 -27.74 12.79
CA PHE A 505 4.69 -27.18 12.21
C PHE A 505 5.89 -28.12 12.34
N TRP A 506 6.09 -28.70 13.53
CA TRP A 506 7.16 -29.67 13.76
C TRP A 506 7.06 -30.89 12.83
N ASN A 507 5.87 -31.49 12.75
CA ASN A 507 5.61 -32.63 11.88
C ASN A 507 5.80 -32.28 10.41
N PHE A 508 5.28 -31.13 10.00
CA PHE A 508 5.45 -30.62 8.64
C PHE A 508 6.92 -30.48 8.28
N MET A 509 7.71 -29.76 9.09
CA MET A 509 9.15 -29.56 8.87
C MET A 509 9.94 -30.89 8.79
N ASN A 510 9.55 -31.90 9.57
CA ASN A 510 10.18 -33.22 9.53
C ASN A 510 9.95 -33.93 8.18
N ASP A 511 8.81 -33.67 7.55
CA ASP A 511 8.40 -34.27 6.27
C ASP A 511 8.75 -33.45 5.03
N ILE A 512 9.29 -32.23 5.18
CA ILE A 512 9.75 -31.43 4.04
C ILE A 512 10.99 -32.07 3.43
N GLY A 513 10.97 -32.22 2.10
CA GLY A 513 12.13 -32.62 1.32
C GLY A 513 12.17 -34.09 0.93
N PRO A 514 13.10 -34.45 0.02
CA PRO A 514 13.21 -35.82 -0.49
C PRO A 514 13.71 -36.79 0.58
N LYS A 515 14.60 -36.34 1.47
CA LYS A 515 15.25 -37.19 2.48
C LYS A 515 14.59 -37.13 3.87
N LYS A 516 13.65 -36.18 4.07
CA LYS A 516 12.95 -35.93 5.34
C LYS A 516 13.91 -35.66 6.51
N LYS A 517 13.46 -35.79 7.75
CA LYS A 517 14.29 -35.74 8.97
C LYS A 517 15.08 -34.44 9.11
N PHE A 518 14.48 -33.33 8.71
CA PHE A 518 15.07 -32.00 8.77
C PHE A 518 16.39 -31.82 7.99
N GLU A 519 16.74 -32.75 7.08
CA GLU A 519 18.02 -32.70 6.38
C GLU A 519 18.18 -31.44 5.52
N ILE A 520 17.08 -30.92 4.96
CA ILE A 520 17.08 -29.63 4.26
C ILE A 520 17.61 -28.52 5.15
N PHE A 521 17.12 -28.44 6.39
CA PHE A 521 17.54 -27.41 7.34
C PHE A 521 18.98 -27.63 7.82
N LEU A 522 19.41 -28.87 8.03
CA LEU A 522 20.81 -29.16 8.36
C LEU A 522 21.78 -28.75 7.24
N ASN A 523 21.40 -28.98 5.99
CA ASN A 523 22.17 -28.50 4.84
C ASN A 523 22.11 -26.97 4.73
N ALA A 524 20.97 -26.37 5.06
CA ALA A 524 20.80 -24.92 5.09
C ALA A 524 21.67 -24.24 6.16
N ALA A 525 22.00 -24.91 7.26
CA ALA A 525 22.92 -24.34 8.27
C ALA A 525 24.27 -23.92 7.67
N LYS A 526 24.74 -24.59 6.61
CA LYS A 526 25.98 -24.25 5.90
C LYS A 526 25.82 -23.00 5.03
N PHE A 527 24.69 -22.88 4.34
CA PHE A 527 24.39 -21.77 3.44
C PHE A 527 22.94 -21.30 3.58
N PRO A 528 22.60 -20.56 4.66
CA PRO A 528 21.20 -20.25 4.96
C PRO A 528 20.49 -19.47 3.85
N SER A 529 21.22 -18.58 3.16
CA SER A 529 20.66 -17.78 2.06
C SER A 529 20.21 -18.58 0.84
N ARG A 530 20.65 -19.85 0.70
CA ARG A 530 20.26 -20.72 -0.43
C ARG A 530 18.97 -21.48 -0.17
N GLU A 531 18.52 -21.58 1.08
CA GLU A 531 17.34 -22.34 1.44
C GLU A 531 16.15 -21.39 1.72
N PRO A 532 15.16 -21.30 0.82
CA PRO A 532 14.02 -20.40 1.02
C PRO A 532 13.18 -20.76 2.25
N LEU A 533 13.17 -22.03 2.69
CA LEU A 533 12.37 -22.48 3.83
C LEU A 533 13.00 -22.16 5.19
N ILE A 534 14.19 -21.58 5.25
CA ILE A 534 14.88 -21.28 6.52
C ILE A 534 14.04 -20.40 7.46
N SER A 535 13.19 -19.55 6.90
CA SER A 535 12.27 -18.70 7.66
C SER A 535 11.17 -19.49 8.38
N VAL A 536 10.80 -20.68 7.88
CA VAL A 536 9.87 -21.58 8.57
C VAL A 536 10.51 -22.08 9.87
N LEU A 537 11.80 -22.42 9.84
CA LEU A 537 12.54 -22.81 11.03
C LEU A 537 12.69 -21.65 12.01
N GLU A 538 13.04 -20.45 11.53
CA GLU A 538 13.15 -19.25 12.38
C GLU A 538 11.83 -18.95 13.09
N PHE A 539 10.72 -18.99 12.35
CA PHE A 539 9.38 -18.78 12.86
C PHE A 539 8.97 -19.84 13.88
N PHE A 540 9.20 -21.12 13.57
CA PHE A 540 8.96 -22.22 14.51
C PHE A 540 9.74 -22.02 15.80
N CYS A 541 11.05 -21.75 15.72
CA CYS A 541 11.87 -21.60 16.92
C CYS A 541 11.40 -20.44 17.81
N ARG A 542 11.03 -19.30 17.21
CA ARG A 542 10.52 -18.14 17.97
C ARG A 542 9.18 -18.42 18.64
N THR A 543 8.25 -19.07 17.95
CA THR A 543 6.93 -19.39 18.49
C THR A 543 6.99 -20.51 19.52
N CYS A 544 7.76 -21.57 19.25
CA CYS A 544 7.96 -22.70 20.15
C CYS A 544 8.65 -22.26 21.44
N LYS A 545 9.65 -21.37 21.37
CA LYS A 545 10.25 -20.73 22.56
C LYS A 545 9.20 -20.08 23.47
N ARG A 546 8.23 -19.36 22.89
CA ARG A 546 7.17 -18.67 23.66
C ARG A 546 6.23 -19.65 24.35
N LEU A 547 5.88 -20.73 23.66
CA LEU A 547 5.12 -21.84 24.23
C LEU A 547 5.81 -22.41 25.48
N PHE A 548 7.16 -22.45 25.49
CA PHE A 548 7.91 -22.89 26.67
C PHE A 548 8.06 -21.84 27.78
N LEU A 549 8.06 -20.54 27.47
CA LEU A 549 8.36 -19.47 28.44
C LEU A 549 7.14 -18.80 29.08
N SER A 550 6.06 -18.57 28.32
CA SER A 550 4.95 -17.70 28.75
C SER A 550 3.93 -18.39 29.67
N SER A 551 4.20 -19.63 30.09
CA SER A 551 3.46 -20.25 31.19
C SER A 551 3.89 -19.70 32.57
N SER A 552 4.88 -18.79 32.65
CA SER A 552 5.36 -18.18 33.91
C SER A 552 4.93 -16.72 34.17
N SER A 553 4.33 -15.99 33.23
CA SER A 553 4.17 -14.54 33.41
C SER A 553 2.80 -14.12 33.93
N ASN A 554 2.62 -14.28 35.25
CA ASN A 554 1.93 -13.32 36.10
C ASN A 554 2.87 -12.84 37.22
N SER A 555 4.12 -12.47 36.88
CA SER A 555 4.95 -11.61 37.73
C SER A 555 6.21 -11.20 37.00
N SER A 556 6.42 -9.90 36.89
CA SER A 556 7.74 -9.32 36.67
C SER A 556 8.65 -9.77 37.82
N ILE A 557 9.77 -10.41 37.52
CA ILE A 557 11.08 -10.24 38.17
C ILE A 557 12.08 -11.11 37.40
N SER A 558 13.19 -10.47 37.05
CA SER A 558 14.44 -11.07 36.64
C SER A 558 14.90 -12.14 37.64
N SER A 559 14.68 -13.41 37.34
CA SER A 559 15.39 -14.53 37.94
C SER A 559 15.32 -15.72 36.98
N ILE A 560 16.50 -16.06 36.46
CA ILE A 560 16.80 -17.23 35.65
C ILE A 560 16.48 -18.47 36.49
N SER A 561 15.39 -19.18 36.17
CA SER A 561 15.24 -20.60 36.48
C SER A 561 14.06 -21.21 35.71
N SER A 562 14.43 -22.03 34.72
CA SER A 562 13.76 -23.28 34.40
C SER A 562 12.47 -23.25 33.59
N ILE A 563 12.27 -24.35 32.86
CA ILE A 563 11.00 -24.99 32.53
C ILE A 563 10.25 -25.32 33.85
N SER A 564 9.94 -24.32 34.67
CA SER A 564 9.26 -24.48 35.95
C SER A 564 7.76 -24.17 35.88
N SER A 565 7.27 -23.73 34.73
CA SER A 565 5.89 -23.23 34.64
C SER A 565 5.07 -23.76 33.47
N ILE A 566 5.65 -24.54 32.55
CA ILE A 566 4.80 -25.50 31.87
C ILE A 566 4.53 -26.56 32.92
N ASN A 567 3.25 -26.79 33.20
CA ASN A 567 2.81 -27.81 34.14
C ASN A 567 3.70 -29.06 33.91
N ASN A 568 4.54 -29.42 34.88
CA ASN A 568 5.41 -30.59 34.78
C ASN A 568 4.60 -31.85 34.44
N GLN A 569 3.33 -31.83 34.82
CA GLN A 569 2.28 -32.75 34.41
C GLN A 569 1.97 -32.70 32.90
N GLU A 570 1.79 -31.54 32.26
CA GLU A 570 1.48 -31.46 30.83
C GLU A 570 2.58 -32.02 29.92
N ILE A 571 3.85 -31.69 30.17
CA ILE A 571 4.95 -32.16 29.31
C ILE A 571 5.34 -33.61 29.63
N TYR A 572 5.54 -33.95 30.90
CA TYR A 572 6.10 -35.25 31.25
C TYR A 572 5.03 -36.32 31.46
N GLU A 573 3.84 -35.95 31.95
CA GLU A 573 2.76 -36.92 32.20
C GLU A 573 1.78 -36.97 31.02
N GLN A 574 1.32 -35.81 30.53
CA GLN A 574 0.36 -35.74 29.42
C GLN A 574 1.04 -35.75 28.04
N GLN A 575 2.36 -35.50 27.98
CA GLN A 575 3.14 -35.42 26.74
C GLN A 575 2.52 -34.47 25.71
N ARG A 576 2.11 -33.29 26.19
CA ARG A 576 1.54 -32.20 25.40
C ARG A 576 2.38 -30.93 25.59
N PRO A 577 2.54 -30.13 24.51
CA PRO A 577 2.06 -30.38 23.15
C PRO A 577 2.96 -31.34 22.35
N PHE A 578 4.10 -31.75 22.90
CA PHE A 578 5.07 -32.65 22.28
C PHE A 578 5.30 -33.91 23.10
N THR A 579 5.56 -35.02 22.41
CA THR A 579 6.06 -36.24 23.06
C THR A 579 7.50 -36.07 23.52
N LEU A 580 7.93 -36.85 24.51
CA LEU A 580 9.33 -36.84 24.98
C LEU A 580 10.30 -37.23 23.85
N ILE A 581 9.88 -38.12 22.95
CA ILE A 581 10.65 -38.51 21.75
C ILE A 581 10.80 -37.32 20.80
N SER A 582 9.74 -36.54 20.59
CA SER A 582 9.79 -35.34 19.75
C SER A 582 10.70 -34.27 20.35
N LEU A 583 10.69 -34.08 21.68
CA LEU A 583 11.59 -33.16 22.38
C LEU A 583 13.06 -33.60 22.23
N LYS A 584 13.33 -34.90 22.35
CA LYS A 584 14.66 -35.49 22.09
C LYS A 584 15.14 -35.17 20.67
N GLN A 585 14.30 -35.44 19.67
CA GLN A 585 14.62 -35.17 18.27
C GLN A 585 14.85 -33.68 18.01
N MET A 586 14.06 -32.82 18.63
CA MET A 586 14.18 -31.36 18.53
C MET A 586 15.49 -30.86 19.12
N ALA A 587 15.83 -31.30 20.33
CA ALA A 587 17.09 -30.94 20.98
C ALA A 587 18.31 -31.38 20.14
N LEU A 588 18.34 -32.63 19.67
CA LEU A 588 19.43 -33.14 18.83
C LEU A 588 19.54 -32.41 17.50
N PHE A 589 18.40 -32.13 16.84
CA PHE A 589 18.37 -31.39 15.60
C PHE A 589 18.92 -29.97 15.78
N LEU A 590 18.42 -29.21 16.77
CA LEU A 590 18.86 -27.84 17.04
C LEU A 590 20.34 -27.81 17.45
N ASN A 591 20.80 -28.77 18.25
CA ASN A 591 22.20 -28.91 18.62
C ASN A 591 23.11 -29.04 17.39
N ASN A 592 22.76 -29.97 16.48
CA ASN A 592 23.51 -30.15 15.23
C ASN A 592 23.41 -28.93 14.30
N PHE A 593 22.24 -28.30 14.21
CA PHE A 593 22.03 -27.11 13.38
C PHE A 593 22.87 -25.93 13.86
N CYS A 594 22.82 -25.58 15.15
CA CYS A 594 23.62 -24.50 15.73
C CYS A 594 25.12 -24.79 15.60
N PHE A 595 25.55 -26.04 15.85
CA PHE A 595 26.95 -26.43 15.64
C PHE A 595 27.39 -26.20 14.19
N GLN A 596 26.61 -26.66 13.20
CA GLN A 596 26.95 -26.45 11.78
C GLN A 596 26.99 -24.96 11.41
N MET A 597 26.16 -24.12 12.01
CA MET A 597 26.21 -22.67 11.79
C MET A 597 27.49 -22.01 12.29
N TYR A 598 27.97 -22.41 13.48
CA TYR A 598 29.26 -21.93 14.00
C TYR A 598 30.43 -22.51 13.21
N TRP A 599 30.39 -23.81 12.93
CA TRP A 599 31.44 -24.54 12.22
C TRP A 599 31.69 -24.01 10.80
N GLN A 600 30.63 -23.62 10.08
CA GLN A 600 30.70 -23.08 8.72
C GLN A 600 30.76 -21.53 8.68
N GLU A 601 30.92 -20.87 9.83
CA GLU A 601 30.91 -19.41 9.99
C GLU A 601 29.64 -18.67 9.49
N SER A 602 28.58 -19.40 9.11
CA SER A 602 27.31 -18.82 8.66
C SER A 602 26.62 -18.01 9.77
N ALA A 603 26.95 -18.32 11.03
CA ALA A 603 26.61 -17.54 12.22
C ALA A 603 26.93 -16.04 12.11
N LYS A 604 27.99 -15.65 11.38
CA LYS A 604 28.39 -14.23 11.21
C LYS A 604 27.36 -13.44 10.39
N SER A 605 26.78 -14.07 9.38
CA SER A 605 25.90 -13.43 8.39
C SER A 605 24.41 -13.58 8.72
N HIS A 606 24.03 -14.61 9.47
CA HIS A 606 22.62 -14.97 9.73
C HIS A 606 22.32 -15.06 11.24
N LYS A 607 22.54 -13.94 11.93
CA LYS A 607 22.40 -13.84 13.39
C LYS A 607 20.98 -14.14 13.88
N GLU A 608 19.96 -13.71 13.15
CA GLU A 608 18.56 -13.78 13.58
C GLU A 608 18.01 -15.23 13.71
N ILE A 609 18.36 -16.10 12.76
CA ILE A 609 18.01 -17.53 12.80
C ILE A 609 18.84 -18.27 13.85
N LEU A 610 20.13 -17.91 13.99
CA LEU A 610 20.99 -18.47 15.02
C LEU A 610 20.45 -18.13 16.41
N GLU A 611 20.10 -16.87 16.66
CA GLU A 611 19.50 -16.45 17.94
C GLU A 611 18.19 -17.18 18.22
N ALA A 612 17.32 -17.34 17.21
CA ALA A 612 16.05 -18.05 17.38
C ALA A 612 16.27 -19.53 17.76
N THR A 613 17.16 -20.22 17.04
CA THR A 613 17.47 -21.65 17.25
C THR A 613 18.22 -21.89 18.56
N GLN A 614 19.23 -21.07 18.86
CA GLN A 614 20.03 -21.17 20.08
C GLN A 614 19.19 -20.89 21.34
N GLN A 615 18.29 -19.90 21.30
CA GLN A 615 17.41 -19.63 22.44
C GLN A 615 16.48 -20.81 22.75
N LEU A 616 15.96 -21.49 21.73
CA LEU A 616 15.15 -22.69 21.94
C LEU A 616 16.00 -23.87 22.42
N LEU A 617 17.20 -24.05 21.84
CA LEU A 617 18.14 -25.08 22.28
C LEU A 617 18.51 -24.94 23.75
N ASN A 618 18.82 -23.72 24.21
CA ASN A 618 19.17 -23.47 25.60
C ASN A 618 18.02 -23.84 26.55
N ILE A 619 16.78 -23.49 26.19
CA ILE A 619 15.60 -23.90 26.98
C ILE A 619 15.51 -25.42 27.07
N LEU A 620 15.66 -26.14 25.95
CA LEU A 620 15.59 -27.61 25.95
C LEU A 620 16.76 -28.25 26.70
N TYR A 621 17.96 -27.67 26.61
CA TYR A 621 19.15 -28.12 27.33
C TYR A 621 18.97 -27.97 28.83
N ASP A 622 18.64 -26.76 29.31
CA ASP A 622 18.37 -26.47 30.72
C ASP A 622 17.22 -27.34 31.27
N GLY A 623 16.22 -27.59 30.41
CA GLY A 623 15.10 -28.48 30.70
C GLY A 623 15.50 -29.92 30.94
N ASN A 624 16.32 -30.46 30.05
CA ASN A 624 16.81 -31.82 30.16
C ASN A 624 17.74 -32.00 31.37
N ASP A 625 18.55 -30.99 31.68
CA ASP A 625 19.41 -30.99 32.87
C ASP A 625 18.58 -30.97 34.16
N SER A 626 17.51 -30.16 34.19
CA SER A 626 16.61 -30.07 35.35
C SER A 626 15.77 -31.33 35.55
N ARG A 627 15.13 -31.84 34.48
CA ARG A 627 14.34 -33.09 34.49
C ARG A 627 14.50 -33.78 33.13
N PRO A 628 15.28 -34.87 33.04
CA PRO A 628 15.60 -35.47 31.75
C PRO A 628 14.35 -36.03 31.08
N PHE A 629 14.07 -35.56 29.86
CA PHE A 629 13.09 -36.21 28.98
C PHE A 629 13.70 -37.41 28.24
N SER A 630 15.03 -37.56 28.28
CA SER A 630 15.76 -38.69 27.69
C SER A 630 17.08 -38.90 28.44
N THR A 631 17.29 -40.11 28.98
CA THR A 631 18.48 -40.46 29.77
C THR A 631 19.70 -40.83 28.92
N ASP A 632 19.48 -41.11 27.63
CA ASP A 632 20.47 -41.54 26.63
C ASP A 632 20.81 -40.43 25.63
N MET A 633 20.76 -39.16 26.06
CA MET A 633 21.12 -38.03 25.21
C MET A 633 22.63 -37.84 25.13
N ASP A 634 23.16 -38.00 23.91
CA ASP A 634 24.51 -37.58 23.59
C ASP A 634 24.48 -36.17 22.98
N TRP A 635 24.92 -35.20 23.78
CA TRP A 635 25.03 -33.80 23.37
C TRP A 635 26.30 -33.52 22.55
N THR A 636 27.25 -34.46 22.54
CA THR A 636 28.53 -34.30 21.84
C THR A 636 28.37 -34.51 20.33
N VAL A 637 29.23 -33.84 19.57
CA VAL A 637 29.21 -33.90 18.10
C VAL A 637 30.43 -34.66 17.60
N LYS A 638 30.20 -35.70 16.79
CA LYS A 638 31.24 -36.65 16.33
C LYS A 638 32.33 -36.01 15.49
N GLU A 639 32.02 -34.90 14.83
CA GLU A 639 32.93 -34.12 14.01
C GLU A 639 34.06 -33.47 14.83
N ILE A 640 33.86 -33.25 16.14
CA ILE A 640 34.87 -32.69 17.03
C ILE A 640 35.74 -33.81 17.59
N ARG A 641 36.99 -33.90 17.11
CA ARG A 641 38.02 -34.71 17.77
C ARG A 641 38.72 -33.88 18.84
N HIS A 642 38.72 -34.38 20.08
CA HIS A 642 39.23 -33.68 21.27
C HIS A 642 40.61 -33.03 21.06
N TYR A 643 41.59 -33.81 20.59
CA TYR A 643 42.99 -33.35 20.43
C TYR A 643 43.13 -32.22 19.40
N SER A 644 42.51 -32.36 18.22
CA SER A 644 42.57 -31.32 17.17
C SER A 644 41.84 -30.05 17.57
N PHE A 645 40.74 -30.16 18.33
CA PHE A 645 39.98 -29.01 18.79
C PHE A 645 40.78 -28.19 19.83
N LEU A 646 41.45 -28.85 20.78
CA LEU A 646 42.33 -28.17 21.73
C LEU A 646 43.54 -27.51 21.05
N GLU A 647 44.09 -28.13 20.01
CA GLU A 647 45.16 -27.53 19.21
C GLU A 647 44.69 -26.27 18.47
N ASN A 648 43.48 -26.30 17.90
CA ASN A 648 42.87 -25.14 17.23
C ASN A 648 42.57 -23.99 18.21
N ILE A 649 42.10 -24.29 19.43
CA ILE A 649 41.94 -23.29 20.50
C ILE A 649 43.29 -22.67 20.87
N ARG A 650 44.36 -23.47 21.02
CA ARG A 650 45.71 -22.97 21.30
C ARG A 650 46.23 -22.07 20.17
N LYS A 651 45.85 -22.35 18.93
CA LYS A 651 46.14 -21.52 17.75
C LYS A 651 45.22 -20.30 17.58
N LYS A 652 44.31 -20.04 18.54
CA LYS A 652 43.33 -18.95 18.52
C LYS A 652 42.42 -18.96 17.29
N ASP A 653 42.02 -20.15 16.84
CA ASP A 653 41.03 -20.30 15.77
C ASP A 653 39.66 -19.72 16.19
N ASP A 654 39.13 -18.80 15.38
CA ASP A 654 37.90 -18.05 15.66
C ASP A 654 36.67 -18.97 15.76
N VAL A 655 36.60 -20.02 14.93
CA VAL A 655 35.51 -21.00 14.94
C VAL A 655 35.52 -21.81 16.23
N SER A 656 36.68 -22.35 16.60
CA SER A 656 36.83 -23.17 17.80
C SER A 656 36.56 -22.39 19.08
N LEU A 657 36.98 -21.12 19.16
CA LEU A 657 36.70 -20.24 20.30
C LEU A 657 35.20 -19.94 20.45
N ARG A 658 34.47 -19.70 19.35
CA ARG A 658 33.01 -19.48 19.40
C ARG A 658 32.24 -20.71 19.83
N ILE A 659 32.64 -21.89 19.37
CA ILE A 659 32.01 -23.14 19.79
C ILE A 659 32.23 -23.35 21.30
N LEU A 660 33.42 -23.06 21.80
CA LEU A 660 33.71 -23.10 23.24
C LEU A 660 32.88 -22.09 24.04
N GLU A 661 32.69 -20.87 23.52
CA GLU A 661 31.93 -19.81 24.18
C GLU A 661 30.42 -20.07 24.19
N PHE A 662 29.85 -20.49 23.06
CA PHE A 662 28.40 -20.53 22.84
C PHE A 662 27.78 -21.93 22.90
N MET A 663 28.58 -23.00 22.76
CA MET A 663 28.11 -24.39 22.74
C MET A 663 29.11 -25.34 23.43
N PRO A 664 29.53 -25.09 24.69
CA PRO A 664 30.55 -25.93 25.34
C PRO A 664 30.13 -27.40 25.50
N HIS A 665 28.83 -27.67 25.62
CA HIS A 665 28.26 -29.01 25.82
C HIS A 665 28.46 -29.97 24.64
N VAL A 666 28.80 -29.46 23.45
CA VAL A 666 29.05 -30.30 22.26
C VAL A 666 30.46 -30.89 22.19
N ILE A 667 31.35 -30.42 23.07
CA ILE A 667 32.76 -30.83 23.08
C ILE A 667 32.91 -32.09 23.95
N PRO A 668 33.51 -33.17 23.42
CA PRO A 668 33.80 -34.36 24.22
C PRO A 668 34.96 -34.06 25.19
N PHE A 669 34.65 -33.62 26.40
CA PHE A 669 35.64 -33.41 27.48
C PHE A 669 35.99 -34.70 28.24
N LYS A 670 35.20 -35.77 28.09
CA LYS A 670 35.53 -37.08 28.65
C LYS A 670 36.53 -37.77 27.74
N VAL A 671 37.72 -38.03 28.28
CA VAL A 671 38.77 -38.89 27.71
C VAL A 671 38.42 -40.35 27.94
#